data_AF-A0A8J1VN03-F1
#
_entry.id   AF-A0A8J1VN03-F1
#
_cell.length_a   1.000
_cell.length_b   1.000
_cell.length_c   1.000
_cell.angle_alpha   90.00
_cell.angle_beta   90.00
_cell.angle_gamma   90.00
#
_symmetry.space_group_name_H-M   'P 1'
#
loop_
_entity.id
_entity.type
_entity.pdbx_description
1 polymer ?
#
loop_
_entity_poly.entity_id
_entity_poly.type
_entity_poly.pdbx_seq_one_letter_code
_entity_poly.pdbx_strand_id
1 'polypeptide(L)'
;MIPLTFIPSKLRMVIIRLACRLGLVVCLLPCLAFANVPVLSENVHRRLLLNGRPQVGLWQALLKEEKARTTKTMLNDLSDTQLAFSAPSITSTPKYKAYCHYQPITHFSSSPNTTFCQRYWMDASSYKPGGPVFVLDAGEIYAETRLPYLENGILQILSNATGGLSIVLEHRYYGDSVPVPSLSTDDLRFLNNAEALEDSAQFILNFKPPASLLKLETPLQLHPNNTPWIYYGGSYAGARSAHMRTQYPDLVWGAIASSAVTHAQVSFPQYFDPIQEYADQKCISALQSAIRAIDILLDLPEPVPTGVKSLFGLEQLEDNSDFGDVLISPLGKWQFRNWDPKIGSNEFSAFCDALTAERAGTQIGLVSIIAEVINYGRYIKDHVVSECPRSDGNPASDIEECFGSHNEAKYQKYDLDQTWRLWLFQVCTQWGFFVHAPLEGPSIVSKHFTLKRASDICRLAYPPGKYYTVPLDPDVDEVNARGDFGIEMSRLALIDGDRDPWRPMTPGSNLAPKRTSTVDKPVHLIFDAVHRYDENGLSDHSKEPARIRKVHELEKSFVKEWLVQWEEMKKSEESKRKVEALSAMTAQIRLAENFRKDATLRGAQAGSMYGDQPTSQSPSSQATIYLPTPFHSQAESAAAKRFHRLIRPDQDGLDRETCLALCDGILLRVGRISGRDIDQAKRLRIISRNGTGCDTIDLDSAKEKGIVVTNVPGGNAKAVAELTLTLMLSLGRRLLELDHRIRSGEIIRTIDVLSPGLYGKTVGLVGMGDTAYHTARLLVPFGCRLLVYSPTSPDSRWQNVEPRYPTTIHHSRVDSLEDLLGQVDVLSLHCPLTAATRNMLGPKELSLMKSTAVIINTARGGMIEENALVEALQAGRLAGAGLDVFEVEPAHGQTMGELGKMLNVVCLPHVGGSTDSVTLDGCMRAVDILADYLDGKGVMNRVV
;
A
#
# COMPACT_ATOMS: atom_id res chain seq x y z
N MET A 1 -0.99 -50.05 -28.55
CA MET A 1 -2.01 -50.18 -29.61
C MET A 1 -1.70 -51.43 -30.42
N ILE A 2 -2.32 -52.60 -30.23
CA ILE A 2 -3.29 -53.04 -29.22
C ILE A 2 -4.66 -52.36 -29.33
N PRO A 3 -5.45 -52.74 -30.34
CA PRO A 3 -6.87 -53.00 -30.26
C PRO A 3 -7.10 -54.49 -29.97
N LEU A 4 -8.06 -54.86 -29.12
CA LEU A 4 -8.39 -56.27 -28.88
C LEU A 4 -9.89 -56.51 -28.99
N THR A 5 -10.31 -56.80 -30.22
CA THR A 5 -11.41 -57.72 -30.57
C THR A 5 -11.05 -59.20 -30.27
N PHE A 6 -10.10 -59.45 -29.36
CA PHE A 6 -9.70 -60.79 -28.90
C PHE A 6 -9.76 -60.95 -27.36
N ILE A 7 -10.58 -60.16 -26.65
CA ILE A 7 -10.80 -60.38 -25.21
C ILE A 7 -12.26 -60.82 -24.93
N PRO A 8 -12.48 -62.02 -24.34
CA PRO A 8 -13.81 -62.53 -24.01
C PRO A 8 -14.56 -61.72 -22.94
N SER A 9 -15.89 -61.77 -22.99
CA SER A 9 -16.86 -60.97 -22.22
C SER A 9 -16.70 -61.00 -20.69
N LYS A 10 -15.99 -61.99 -20.13
CA LYS A 10 -15.74 -62.08 -18.67
C LYS A 10 -14.58 -61.21 -18.16
N LEU A 11 -13.77 -60.59 -19.04
CA LEU A 11 -12.70 -59.66 -18.64
C LEU A 11 -13.12 -58.17 -18.70
N ARG A 12 -14.26 -57.85 -19.34
CA ARG A 12 -14.79 -56.47 -19.42
C ARG A 12 -15.24 -55.92 -18.05
N MET A 13 -15.70 -56.79 -17.16
CA MET A 13 -16.19 -56.40 -15.83
C MET A 13 -15.08 -56.05 -14.82
N VAL A 14 -13.85 -56.51 -15.05
CA VAL A 14 -12.70 -56.22 -14.17
C VAL A 14 -12.01 -54.92 -14.57
N ILE A 15 -11.98 -54.58 -15.86
CA ILE A 15 -11.40 -53.31 -16.35
C ILE A 15 -12.31 -52.11 -16.04
N ILE A 16 -13.65 -52.30 -16.05
CA ILE A 16 -14.61 -51.26 -15.63
C ILE A 16 -14.52 -50.95 -14.12
N ARG A 17 -14.16 -51.94 -13.29
CA ARG A 17 -13.92 -51.73 -11.85
C ARG A 17 -12.57 -51.05 -11.56
N LEU A 18 -11.60 -51.12 -12.47
CA LEU A 18 -10.33 -50.41 -12.34
C LEU A 18 -10.41 -48.96 -12.83
N ALA A 19 -11.27 -48.66 -13.81
CA ALA A 19 -11.51 -47.30 -14.31
C ALA A 19 -12.33 -46.42 -13.33
N CYS A 20 -13.01 -47.00 -12.34
CA CYS A 20 -13.64 -46.23 -11.24
C CYS A 20 -12.65 -45.75 -10.16
N ARG A 21 -11.36 -46.10 -10.24
CA ARG A 21 -10.32 -45.63 -9.29
C ARG A 21 -9.43 -44.50 -9.83
N LEU A 22 -9.60 -44.07 -11.08
CA LEU A 22 -8.83 -42.99 -11.69
C LEU A 22 -9.80 -42.01 -12.37
N GLY A 23 -10.13 -40.93 -11.66
CA GLY A 23 -11.15 -39.98 -12.07
C GLY A 23 -10.84 -39.21 -13.35
N LEU A 24 -11.89 -38.83 -14.09
CA LEU A 24 -12.11 -37.45 -14.58
C LEU A 24 -13.46 -37.37 -15.32
N VAL A 25 -14.39 -36.59 -14.70
CA VAL A 25 -15.30 -35.56 -15.27
C VAL A 25 -16.31 -36.01 -16.36
N VAL A 26 -17.61 -35.77 -16.23
CA VAL A 26 -18.31 -34.54 -16.67
C VAL A 26 -19.67 -34.35 -15.96
N CYS A 27 -19.86 -33.10 -15.51
CA CYS A 27 -21.07 -32.29 -15.35
C CYS A 27 -22.46 -32.94 -15.44
N LEU A 28 -23.30 -32.66 -14.43
CA LEU A 28 -24.54 -31.89 -14.56
C LEU A 28 -25.22 -31.77 -13.18
N LEU A 29 -25.23 -30.56 -12.61
CA LEU A 29 -26.27 -29.96 -11.75
C LEU A 29 -25.69 -28.74 -10.98
N PRO A 30 -25.98 -27.50 -11.39
CA PRO A 30 -25.79 -26.33 -10.55
C PRO A 30 -27.17 -25.82 -10.13
N CYS A 31 -27.70 -26.33 -9.01
CA CYS A 31 -28.78 -25.70 -8.25
C CYS A 31 -28.98 -26.50 -6.97
N LEU A 32 -29.00 -25.82 -5.82
CA LEU A 32 -29.27 -26.35 -4.48
C LEU A 32 -28.11 -27.06 -3.78
N ALA A 33 -27.04 -26.31 -3.53
CA ALA A 33 -26.23 -26.49 -2.34
C ALA A 33 -25.63 -25.14 -1.93
N PHE A 34 -26.48 -24.21 -1.48
CA PHE A 34 -26.03 -23.30 -0.43
C PHE A 34 -25.84 -24.18 0.80
N ALA A 35 -24.64 -24.72 0.94
CA ALA A 35 -24.27 -25.38 2.18
C ALA A 35 -24.41 -24.32 3.28
N ASN A 36 -25.26 -24.61 4.27
CA ASN A 36 -25.17 -23.98 5.57
C ASN A 36 -23.76 -24.26 6.08
N VAL A 37 -22.81 -23.37 5.79
CA VAL A 37 -21.54 -23.33 6.50
C VAL A 37 -21.93 -22.96 7.93
N PRO A 38 -21.71 -23.82 8.93
CA PRO A 38 -22.02 -23.46 10.30
C PRO A 38 -21.19 -22.21 10.64
N VAL A 39 -21.88 -21.10 10.84
CA VAL A 39 -21.28 -19.84 11.31
C VAL A 39 -20.67 -20.15 12.67
N LEU A 40 -19.34 -20.12 12.73
CA LEU A 40 -18.60 -20.24 13.97
C LEU A 40 -18.82 -18.98 14.79
N SER A 41 -19.12 -19.12 16.08
CA SER A 41 -19.34 -17.95 16.91
C SER A 41 -18.05 -17.16 17.09
N GLU A 42 -18.18 -15.85 17.01
CA GLU A 42 -17.18 -14.86 17.40
C GLU A 42 -16.54 -15.18 18.76
N ASN A 43 -17.25 -15.86 19.67
CA ASN A 43 -16.74 -16.24 20.98
C ASN A 43 -15.52 -17.15 20.90
N VAL A 44 -15.49 -18.13 19.98
CA VAL A 44 -14.32 -19.01 19.83
C VAL A 44 -13.14 -18.24 19.23
N HIS A 45 -13.41 -17.40 18.24
CA HIS A 45 -12.39 -16.55 17.63
C HIS A 45 -11.80 -15.55 18.65
N ARG A 46 -12.65 -14.84 19.38
CA ARG A 46 -12.27 -13.86 20.41
C ARG A 46 -11.51 -14.49 21.58
N ARG A 47 -11.82 -15.73 21.96
CA ARG A 47 -11.10 -16.45 23.04
C ARG A 47 -9.67 -16.81 22.65
N LEU A 48 -9.42 -17.06 21.36
CA LEU A 48 -8.15 -17.61 20.87
C LEU A 48 -7.19 -16.58 20.26
N LEU A 49 -7.69 -15.42 19.83
CA LEU A 49 -6.93 -14.37 19.14
C LEU A 49 -5.85 -13.66 19.98
N LEU A 50 -5.59 -14.12 21.19
CA LEU A 50 -5.00 -13.30 22.25
C LEU A 50 -3.49 -13.41 22.45
N ASN A 51 -2.83 -14.29 21.69
CA ASN A 51 -1.38 -14.49 21.78
C ASN A 51 -0.62 -14.06 20.53
N GLY A 52 -1.28 -13.40 19.57
CA GLY A 52 -0.69 -13.17 18.24
C GLY A 52 -0.43 -14.47 17.45
N ARG A 53 -0.63 -15.65 18.05
CA ARG A 53 -0.45 -16.97 17.44
C ARG A 53 -1.64 -17.88 17.74
N PRO A 54 -2.14 -18.63 16.75
CA PRO A 54 -3.20 -19.61 16.96
C PRO A 54 -2.70 -20.89 17.64
N GLN A 55 -3.30 -21.19 18.79
CA GLN A 55 -3.17 -22.47 19.50
C GLN A 55 -4.08 -23.50 18.85
N VAL A 56 -3.61 -24.13 17.76
CA VAL A 56 -4.45 -24.91 16.83
C VAL A 56 -5.20 -26.07 17.49
N GLY A 57 -4.56 -26.80 18.42
CA GLY A 57 -5.24 -27.89 19.14
C GLY A 57 -6.39 -27.39 20.00
N LEU A 58 -6.18 -26.29 20.73
CA LEU A 58 -7.23 -25.61 21.48
C LEU A 58 -8.34 -25.09 20.56
N TRP A 59 -7.96 -24.49 19.44
CA TRP A 59 -8.89 -23.97 18.44
C TRP A 59 -9.82 -25.07 17.88
N GLN A 60 -9.28 -26.20 17.45
CA GLN A 60 -10.06 -27.32 16.90
C GLN A 60 -11.06 -27.87 17.92
N ALA A 61 -10.70 -27.84 19.20
CA ALA A 61 -11.54 -28.35 20.27
C ALA A 61 -12.70 -27.43 20.63
N LEU A 62 -12.43 -26.12 20.81
CA LEU A 62 -13.49 -25.14 21.04
C LEU A 62 -14.48 -25.13 19.88
N LEU A 63 -13.99 -25.30 18.66
CA LEU A 63 -14.81 -25.47 17.46
C LEU A 63 -15.73 -26.69 17.54
N LYS A 64 -15.16 -27.83 17.93
CA LYS A 64 -15.88 -29.10 18.01
C LYS A 64 -16.94 -29.05 19.10
N GLU A 65 -16.62 -28.45 20.25
CA GLU A 65 -17.57 -28.26 21.35
C GLU A 65 -18.72 -27.35 20.92
N GLU A 66 -18.42 -26.25 20.24
CA GLU A 66 -19.45 -25.33 19.74
C GLU A 66 -20.37 -26.01 18.73
N LYS A 67 -19.81 -26.71 17.73
CA LYS A 67 -20.58 -27.50 16.77
C LYS A 67 -21.46 -28.54 17.48
N ALA A 68 -20.92 -29.24 18.48
CA ALA A 68 -21.66 -30.21 19.26
C ALA A 68 -22.81 -29.58 20.07
N ARG A 69 -22.60 -28.40 20.66
CA ARG A 69 -23.66 -27.63 21.34
C ARG A 69 -24.76 -27.24 20.34
N THR A 70 -24.41 -26.69 19.19
CA THR A 70 -25.37 -26.31 18.15
C THR A 70 -26.17 -27.51 17.63
N THR A 71 -25.51 -28.65 17.39
CA THR A 71 -26.18 -29.89 16.97
C THR A 71 -27.06 -30.50 18.07
N LYS A 72 -26.64 -30.44 19.34
CA LYS A 72 -27.42 -30.95 20.48
C LYS A 72 -28.67 -30.11 20.75
N THR A 73 -28.58 -28.78 20.58
CA THR A 73 -29.75 -27.89 20.62
C THR A 73 -30.74 -28.24 19.52
N MET A 74 -30.27 -28.50 18.29
CA MET A 74 -31.15 -28.91 17.18
C MET A 74 -31.75 -30.31 17.32
N LEU A 75 -31.06 -31.25 17.98
CA LEU A 75 -31.57 -32.62 18.21
C LEU A 75 -32.56 -32.71 19.37
N ASN A 76 -32.39 -31.91 20.42
CA ASN A 76 -33.34 -31.85 21.53
C ASN A 76 -34.67 -31.20 21.14
N ASP A 77 -34.70 -30.37 20.10
CA ASP A 77 -35.92 -29.75 19.56
C ASP A 77 -36.76 -30.71 18.68
N LEU A 78 -36.32 -31.96 18.47
CA LEU A 78 -37.00 -32.94 17.61
C LEU A 78 -37.69 -34.10 18.36
N SER A 79 -37.73 -34.11 19.70
CA SER A 79 -38.30 -35.23 20.48
C SER A 79 -39.57 -34.96 21.27
N ASP A 80 -40.21 -33.79 21.18
CA ASP A 80 -41.51 -33.55 21.85
C ASP A 80 -42.53 -32.85 20.93
N THR A 81 -43.60 -33.57 20.60
CA THR A 81 -44.79 -33.03 19.94
C THR A 81 -45.62 -32.17 20.89
N GLN A 82 -45.96 -30.96 20.43
CA GLN A 82 -46.99 -30.05 20.94
C GLN A 82 -46.76 -29.48 22.36
N LEU A 83 -45.88 -28.50 22.46
CA LEU A 83 -46.10 -27.22 23.17
C LEU A 83 -44.95 -26.28 22.82
N ALA A 84 -45.28 -25.12 22.25
CA ALA A 84 -44.32 -24.07 21.94
C ALA A 84 -43.71 -23.51 23.24
N PHE A 85 -42.41 -23.67 23.43
CA PHE A 85 -41.56 -22.88 24.33
C PHE A 85 -40.20 -22.73 23.65
N SER A 86 -39.99 -21.68 22.86
CA SER A 86 -39.41 -20.41 23.29
C SER A 86 -37.97 -20.54 23.78
N ALA A 87 -37.04 -20.47 22.82
CA ALA A 87 -35.93 -19.54 22.95
C ALA A 87 -36.46 -18.21 23.52
N PRO A 88 -35.71 -17.45 24.35
CA PRO A 88 -36.08 -16.06 24.58
C PRO A 88 -36.35 -15.47 23.20
N SER A 89 -37.58 -15.01 23.01
CA SER A 89 -38.10 -14.64 21.72
C SER A 89 -37.20 -13.55 21.15
N ILE A 90 -36.29 -13.95 20.27
CA ILE A 90 -35.96 -13.13 19.12
C ILE A 90 -36.88 -13.63 18.02
N THR A 91 -38.17 -13.37 18.23
CA THR A 91 -39.18 -13.21 17.17
C THR A 91 -38.93 -11.93 16.37
N SER A 92 -37.79 -11.26 16.52
CA SER A 92 -37.37 -10.28 15.54
C SER A 92 -36.65 -11.03 14.42
N THR A 93 -37.22 -10.98 13.24
CA THR A 93 -36.42 -10.94 12.01
C THR A 93 -35.15 -10.12 12.30
N PRO A 94 -33.93 -10.63 12.03
CA PRO A 94 -32.70 -9.88 12.34
C PRO A 94 -32.84 -8.46 11.80
N LYS A 95 -32.61 -7.47 12.67
CA LYS A 95 -32.90 -6.06 12.39
C LYS A 95 -32.30 -5.60 11.06
N TYR A 96 -31.10 -6.09 10.77
CA TYR A 96 -30.43 -5.91 9.48
C TYR A 96 -30.29 -7.23 8.74
N LYS A 97 -30.64 -7.21 7.46
CA LYS A 97 -30.49 -8.33 6.54
C LYS A 97 -29.14 -8.22 5.81
N ALA A 98 -28.48 -9.36 5.58
CA ALA A 98 -27.30 -9.45 4.73
C ALA A 98 -27.69 -9.37 3.23
N TYR A 99 -26.93 -8.61 2.46
CA TYR A 99 -27.06 -8.47 1.01
C TYR A 99 -25.77 -8.86 0.31
N CYS A 100 -25.88 -9.27 -0.96
CA CYS A 100 -24.73 -9.66 -1.78
C CYS A 100 -24.37 -8.55 -2.77
N HIS A 101 -23.09 -8.21 -2.81
CA HIS A 101 -22.44 -7.54 -3.93
C HIS A 101 -21.48 -8.53 -4.60
N TYR A 102 -21.64 -8.80 -5.89
CA TYR A 102 -20.80 -9.78 -6.57
C TYR A 102 -19.49 -9.16 -7.01
N GLN A 103 -18.37 -9.67 -6.47
CA GLN A 103 -17.01 -9.25 -6.78
C GLN A 103 -16.29 -10.32 -7.60
N PRO A 104 -15.37 -9.97 -8.51
CA PRO A 104 -14.44 -10.95 -9.07
C PRO A 104 -13.54 -11.52 -7.97
N ILE A 105 -13.08 -12.76 -8.14
CA ILE A 105 -12.12 -13.37 -7.18
C ILE A 105 -10.79 -12.59 -7.13
N THR A 106 -10.39 -12.02 -8.28
CA THR A 106 -9.15 -11.26 -8.44
C THR A 106 -9.37 -10.08 -9.37
N HIS A 107 -8.80 -8.93 -9.00
CA HIS A 107 -8.83 -7.71 -9.80
C HIS A 107 -7.57 -7.52 -10.66
N PHE A 108 -6.48 -8.20 -10.32
CA PHE A 108 -5.15 -7.95 -10.91
C PHE A 108 -4.65 -9.04 -11.85
N SER A 109 -5.34 -10.18 -11.95
CA SER A 109 -4.96 -11.27 -12.84
C SER A 109 -6.07 -11.63 -13.82
N SER A 110 -5.68 -12.09 -15.02
CA SER A 110 -6.61 -12.58 -16.03
C SER A 110 -7.15 -13.97 -15.66
N SER A 111 -7.97 -14.04 -14.63
CA SER A 111 -8.74 -15.23 -14.24
C SER A 111 -10.04 -15.29 -15.07
N PRO A 112 -10.63 -16.48 -15.33
CA PRO A 112 -12.00 -16.57 -15.84
C PRO A 112 -12.97 -15.71 -14.98
N ASN A 113 -14.10 -15.29 -15.59
CA ASN A 113 -15.18 -14.42 -15.04
C ASN A 113 -15.89 -14.99 -13.77
N THR A 114 -15.17 -15.63 -12.86
CA THR A 114 -15.65 -16.17 -11.60
C THR A 114 -15.78 -15.06 -10.57
N THR A 115 -16.97 -14.96 -9.97
CA THR A 115 -17.30 -13.98 -8.94
C THR A 115 -17.73 -14.68 -7.65
N PHE A 116 -17.66 -13.95 -6.54
CA PHE A 116 -18.17 -14.38 -5.23
C PHE A 116 -19.09 -13.31 -4.64
N CYS A 117 -20.00 -13.71 -3.75
CA CYS A 117 -20.82 -12.75 -3.00
C CYS A 117 -20.00 -12.16 -1.86
N GLN A 118 -19.67 -10.88 -1.96
CA GLN A 118 -19.22 -10.07 -0.82
C GLN A 118 -20.47 -9.56 -0.09
N ARG A 119 -20.59 -9.88 1.20
CA ARG A 119 -21.75 -9.51 2.00
C ARG A 119 -21.65 -8.07 2.51
N TYR A 120 -22.80 -7.44 2.68
CA TYR A 120 -22.93 -6.16 3.37
C TYR A 120 -24.29 -6.03 4.06
N TRP A 121 -24.35 -5.14 5.04
CA TRP A 121 -25.57 -4.73 5.74
C TRP A 121 -25.67 -3.22 5.66
N MET A 122 -26.88 -2.69 5.76
CA MET A 122 -27.07 -1.26 5.70
C MET A 122 -28.23 -0.79 6.57
N ASP A 123 -28.13 0.46 7.02
CA ASP A 123 -29.22 1.22 7.60
C ASP A 123 -29.41 2.53 6.84
N ALA A 124 -30.62 2.74 6.34
CA ALA A 124 -31.02 3.96 5.64
C ALA A 124 -32.07 4.77 6.42
N SER A 125 -32.34 4.40 7.69
CA SER A 125 -33.40 5.02 8.50
C SER A 125 -33.25 6.54 8.66
N SER A 126 -32.00 7.03 8.67
CA SER A 126 -31.65 8.46 8.80
C SER A 126 -31.31 9.15 7.49
N TYR A 127 -31.31 8.41 6.37
CA TYR A 127 -30.88 8.94 5.08
C TYR A 127 -31.84 10.01 4.56
N LYS A 128 -31.26 11.14 4.15
CA LYS A 128 -31.94 12.23 3.43
C LYS A 128 -31.29 12.40 2.05
N PRO A 129 -32.04 12.76 1.00
CA PRO A 129 -31.44 13.05 -0.30
C PRO A 129 -30.30 14.07 -0.20
N GLY A 130 -29.12 13.74 -0.72
CA GLY A 130 -27.90 14.55 -0.62
C GLY A 130 -27.04 14.25 0.62
N GLY A 131 -27.49 13.40 1.54
CA GLY A 131 -26.69 12.94 2.67
C GLY A 131 -25.54 12.01 2.25
N PRO A 132 -24.49 11.88 3.08
CA PRO A 132 -23.34 11.02 2.79
C PRO A 132 -23.68 9.53 2.88
N VAL A 133 -22.79 8.69 2.31
CA VAL A 133 -22.76 7.26 2.58
C VAL A 133 -21.54 6.93 3.44
N PHE A 134 -21.78 6.34 4.61
CA PHE A 134 -20.74 5.81 5.49
C PHE A 134 -20.54 4.33 5.19
N VAL A 135 -19.29 3.92 4.94
CA VAL A 135 -18.92 2.50 4.80
C VAL A 135 -17.97 2.15 5.91
N LEU A 136 -18.42 1.33 6.86
CA LEU A 136 -17.54 0.69 7.82
C LEU A 136 -17.03 -0.61 7.23
N ASP A 137 -15.71 -0.69 7.10
CA ASP A 137 -14.98 -1.90 6.81
C ASP A 137 -14.94 -2.80 8.04
N ALA A 138 -15.48 -4.01 7.91
CA ALA A 138 -15.48 -4.95 9.03
C ALA A 138 -14.08 -5.42 9.42
N GLY A 139 -13.13 -5.45 8.48
CA GLY A 139 -11.77 -5.93 8.69
C GLY A 139 -11.68 -7.44 8.84
N GLU A 140 -10.74 -7.87 9.68
CA GLU A 140 -10.29 -9.23 9.94
C GLU A 140 -11.25 -10.04 10.83
N ILE A 141 -12.56 -9.81 10.70
CA ILE A 141 -13.60 -10.45 11.51
C ILE A 141 -14.91 -10.61 10.72
N TYR A 142 -15.80 -11.44 11.25
CA TYR A 142 -17.20 -11.55 10.82
C TYR A 142 -17.89 -10.18 10.91
N ALA A 143 -18.53 -9.74 9.83
CA ALA A 143 -19.16 -8.42 9.79
C ALA A 143 -20.38 -8.30 10.72
N GLU A 144 -21.01 -9.41 11.11
CA GLU A 144 -22.11 -9.43 12.07
C GLU A 144 -21.74 -8.79 13.42
N THR A 145 -20.48 -8.88 13.80
CA THR A 145 -19.92 -8.32 15.05
C THR A 145 -19.92 -6.80 15.05
N ARG A 146 -20.08 -6.18 13.87
CA ARG A 146 -20.09 -4.73 13.64
C ARG A 146 -21.50 -4.15 13.48
N LEU A 147 -22.53 -4.99 13.42
CA LEU A 147 -23.92 -4.53 13.35
C LEU A 147 -24.35 -3.66 14.54
N PRO A 148 -23.84 -3.83 15.79
CA PRO A 148 -24.12 -2.89 16.87
C PRO A 148 -23.75 -1.44 16.54
N TYR A 149 -22.80 -1.20 15.63
CA TYR A 149 -22.43 0.15 15.20
C TYR A 149 -23.51 0.81 14.33
N LEU A 150 -24.26 0.02 13.56
CA LEU A 150 -25.48 0.49 12.86
C LEU A 150 -26.62 0.79 13.83
N GLU A 151 -26.68 0.08 14.97
CA GLU A 151 -27.79 0.23 15.92
C GLU A 151 -27.63 1.38 16.88
N ASN A 152 -26.48 1.47 17.54
CA ASN A 152 -26.26 2.40 18.64
C ASN A 152 -24.80 2.90 18.71
N GLY A 153 -23.95 2.61 17.72
CA GLY A 153 -22.54 3.02 17.70
C GLY A 153 -22.24 4.11 16.68
N ILE A 154 -20.97 4.19 16.26
CA ILE A 154 -20.48 5.33 15.48
C ILE A 154 -21.21 5.56 14.16
N LEU A 155 -21.60 4.49 13.45
CA LEU A 155 -22.35 4.60 12.20
C LEU A 155 -23.73 5.20 12.40
N GLN A 156 -24.41 4.89 13.50
CA GLN A 156 -25.70 5.51 13.83
C GLN A 156 -25.51 6.98 14.24
N ILE A 157 -24.49 7.26 15.06
CA ILE A 157 -24.18 8.61 15.56
C ILE A 157 -23.92 9.56 14.39
N LEU A 158 -23.08 9.14 13.44
CA LEU A 158 -22.73 9.94 12.28
C LEU A 158 -23.91 10.09 11.31
N SER A 159 -24.62 9.01 10.98
CA SER A 159 -25.75 9.07 10.05
C SER A 159 -26.91 9.92 10.58
N ASN A 160 -27.23 9.81 11.88
CA ASN A 160 -28.23 10.66 12.53
C ASN A 160 -27.83 12.15 12.49
N ALA A 161 -26.54 12.44 12.67
CA ALA A 161 -26.05 13.81 12.72
C ALA A 161 -25.98 14.49 11.35
N THR A 162 -25.88 13.72 10.26
CA THR A 162 -25.65 14.24 8.91
C THR A 162 -26.78 13.93 7.92
N GLY A 163 -27.75 13.09 8.31
CA GLY A 163 -28.76 12.57 7.40
C GLY A 163 -28.20 11.53 6.42
N GLY A 164 -27.19 10.78 6.83
CA GLY A 164 -26.47 9.82 5.99
C GLY A 164 -27.08 8.42 5.95
N LEU A 165 -26.52 7.58 5.07
CA LEU A 165 -26.77 6.15 4.97
C LEU A 165 -25.55 5.41 5.50
N SER A 166 -25.75 4.33 6.26
CA SER A 166 -24.64 3.56 6.84
C SER A 166 -24.59 2.15 6.27
N ILE A 167 -23.38 1.67 5.97
CA ILE A 167 -23.09 0.34 5.45
C ILE A 167 -22.02 -0.30 6.33
N VAL A 168 -22.19 -1.58 6.65
CA VAL A 168 -21.10 -2.46 7.10
C VAL A 168 -20.75 -3.38 5.95
N LEU A 169 -19.51 -3.32 5.46
CA LEU A 169 -19.01 -4.13 4.36
C LEU A 169 -18.14 -5.25 4.89
N GLU A 170 -18.44 -6.50 4.52
CA GLU A 170 -17.63 -7.64 4.91
C GLU A 170 -16.36 -7.76 4.05
N HIS A 171 -15.25 -8.05 4.70
CA HIS A 171 -13.98 -8.26 4.04
C HIS A 171 -13.95 -9.62 3.33
N ARG A 172 -13.31 -9.69 2.15
CA ARG A 172 -13.08 -10.99 1.46
C ARG A 172 -12.45 -12.02 2.40
N TYR A 173 -12.82 -13.28 2.26
CA TYR A 173 -12.45 -14.42 3.11
C TYR A 173 -12.98 -14.44 4.54
N TYR A 174 -13.47 -13.32 5.08
CA TYR A 174 -14.05 -13.29 6.43
C TYR A 174 -15.57 -13.45 6.36
N GLY A 175 -16.15 -14.01 7.43
CA GLY A 175 -17.56 -14.38 7.44
C GLY A 175 -17.91 -15.36 6.32
N ASP A 176 -18.98 -15.06 5.60
CA ASP A 176 -19.41 -15.87 4.45
C ASP A 176 -18.97 -15.26 3.10
N SER A 177 -18.16 -14.21 3.12
CA SER A 177 -17.61 -13.56 1.91
C SER A 177 -16.39 -14.29 1.36
N VAL A 178 -16.52 -15.60 1.13
CA VAL A 178 -15.40 -16.49 0.82
C VAL A 178 -15.32 -16.76 -0.70
N PRO A 179 -14.22 -16.36 -1.39
CA PRO A 179 -14.11 -16.49 -2.84
C PRO A 179 -13.69 -17.89 -3.33
N VAL A 180 -13.28 -18.77 -2.43
CA VAL A 180 -12.55 -20.02 -2.74
C VAL A 180 -13.12 -21.22 -1.98
N PRO A 181 -12.88 -22.46 -2.47
CA PRO A 181 -13.44 -23.66 -1.84
C PRO A 181 -12.67 -24.12 -0.58
N SER A 182 -11.46 -23.62 -0.34
CA SER A 182 -10.63 -24.01 0.82
C SER A 182 -9.69 -22.88 1.27
N LEU A 183 -9.01 -23.06 2.40
CA LEU A 183 -8.01 -22.13 2.96
C LEU A 183 -6.57 -22.64 2.78
N SER A 184 -6.31 -23.33 1.66
CA SER A 184 -4.97 -23.77 1.26
C SER A 184 -4.08 -22.58 0.89
N THR A 185 -2.75 -22.78 0.83
CA THR A 185 -1.81 -21.71 0.44
C THR A 185 -2.15 -21.10 -0.92
N ASP A 186 -2.53 -21.92 -1.88
CA ASP A 186 -2.93 -21.44 -3.21
C ASP A 186 -4.24 -20.67 -3.14
N ASP A 187 -5.25 -21.19 -2.45
CA ASP A 187 -6.56 -20.54 -2.38
C ASP A 187 -6.53 -19.23 -1.59
N LEU A 188 -5.60 -19.06 -0.65
CA LEU A 188 -5.41 -17.81 0.10
C LEU A 188 -4.63 -16.74 -0.67
N ARG A 189 -4.08 -17.01 -1.86
CA ARG A 189 -3.25 -16.02 -2.61
C ARG A 189 -3.96 -14.69 -2.92
N PHE A 190 -5.30 -14.68 -2.91
CA PHE A 190 -6.10 -13.48 -3.14
C PHE A 190 -6.53 -12.76 -1.84
N LEU A 191 -6.12 -13.27 -0.68
CA LEU A 191 -6.24 -12.60 0.61
C LEU A 191 -5.05 -11.68 0.82
N ASN A 192 -5.11 -10.52 0.20
CA ASN A 192 -4.08 -9.48 0.32
C ASN A 192 -4.73 -8.08 0.33
N ASN A 193 -3.98 -7.08 0.78
CA ASN A 193 -4.46 -5.73 0.99
C ASN A 193 -4.91 -5.05 -0.33
N ALA A 194 -4.17 -5.26 -1.43
CA ALA A 194 -4.48 -4.65 -2.72
C ALA A 194 -5.83 -5.15 -3.28
N GLU A 195 -6.04 -6.46 -3.27
CA GLU A 195 -7.29 -7.09 -3.70
C GLU A 195 -8.50 -6.64 -2.86
N ALA A 196 -8.34 -6.52 -1.55
CA ALA A 196 -9.40 -6.07 -0.65
C ALA A 196 -9.75 -4.58 -0.82
N LEU A 197 -8.75 -3.73 -1.08
CA LEU A 197 -8.97 -2.31 -1.38
C LEU A 197 -9.75 -2.16 -2.70
N GLU A 198 -9.39 -2.93 -3.73
CA GLU A 198 -10.11 -2.90 -5.00
C GLU A 198 -11.55 -3.43 -4.88
N ASP A 199 -11.82 -4.45 -4.05
CA ASP A 199 -13.21 -4.83 -3.70
C ASP A 199 -13.99 -3.63 -3.18
N SER A 200 -13.40 -2.86 -2.28
CA SER A 200 -14.05 -1.71 -1.66
C SER A 200 -14.28 -0.59 -2.67
N ALA A 201 -13.33 -0.34 -3.56
CA ALA A 201 -13.46 0.61 -4.66
C ALA A 201 -14.58 0.20 -5.63
N GLN A 202 -14.59 -1.06 -6.07
CA GLN A 202 -15.62 -1.59 -6.97
C GLN A 202 -17.00 -1.63 -6.31
N PHE A 203 -17.08 -1.93 -5.01
CA PHE A 203 -18.32 -1.86 -4.25
C PHE A 203 -18.89 -0.45 -4.28
N ILE A 204 -18.09 0.56 -3.93
CA ILE A 204 -18.49 1.97 -3.91
C ILE A 204 -18.94 2.44 -5.30
N LEU A 205 -18.16 2.14 -6.34
CA LEU A 205 -18.42 2.57 -7.71
C LEU A 205 -19.74 1.98 -8.25
N ASN A 206 -20.02 0.72 -7.91
CA ASN A 206 -21.14 -0.04 -8.47
C ASN A 206 -22.30 -0.22 -7.48
N PHE A 207 -22.28 0.47 -6.34
CA PHE A 207 -23.26 0.28 -5.28
C PHE A 207 -24.67 0.64 -5.74
N LYS A 208 -25.61 -0.27 -5.48
CA LYS A 208 -27.04 -0.05 -5.69
C LYS A 208 -27.78 -0.56 -4.46
N PRO A 209 -28.46 0.31 -3.69
CA PRO A 209 -29.16 -0.13 -2.51
C PRO A 209 -30.34 -1.04 -2.90
N PRO A 210 -30.68 -2.04 -2.08
CA PRO A 210 -31.88 -2.83 -2.26
C PRO A 210 -33.12 -1.94 -2.24
N ALA A 211 -33.99 -2.06 -3.25
CA ALA A 211 -35.21 -1.25 -3.36
C ALA A 211 -36.18 -1.43 -2.18
N SER A 212 -36.04 -2.50 -1.40
CA SER A 212 -36.77 -2.73 -0.15
C SER A 212 -36.35 -1.82 1.00
N LEU A 213 -35.12 -1.28 0.97
CA LEU A 213 -34.56 -0.42 2.01
C LEU A 213 -34.52 1.04 1.61
N LEU A 214 -34.15 1.31 0.35
CA LEU A 214 -34.10 2.66 -0.17
C LEU A 214 -34.46 2.67 -1.66
N LYS A 215 -35.53 3.40 -2.00
CA LYS A 215 -35.92 3.64 -3.39
C LYS A 215 -35.32 4.96 -3.84
N LEU A 216 -34.33 4.88 -4.72
CA LEU A 216 -33.70 6.05 -5.34
C LEU A 216 -34.56 6.55 -6.51
N GLU A 217 -34.60 7.87 -6.69
CA GLU A 217 -35.28 8.50 -7.84
C GLU A 217 -34.50 8.27 -9.13
N THR A 218 -33.16 8.27 -9.02
CA THR A 218 -32.25 8.00 -10.15
C THR A 218 -31.21 6.93 -9.78
N PRO A 219 -30.83 6.04 -10.71
CA PRO A 219 -29.85 4.97 -10.42
C PRO A 219 -28.46 5.44 -10.01
N LEU A 220 -28.07 6.67 -10.36
CA LEU A 220 -26.75 7.25 -10.06
C LEU A 220 -26.75 8.16 -8.82
N GLN A 221 -27.85 8.21 -8.07
CA GLN A 221 -27.99 9.14 -6.94
C GLN A 221 -26.89 8.93 -5.89
N LEU A 222 -26.56 7.68 -5.56
CA LEU A 222 -25.51 7.34 -4.60
C LEU A 222 -24.12 7.15 -5.24
N HIS A 223 -23.95 7.43 -6.53
CA HIS A 223 -22.65 7.32 -7.18
C HIS A 223 -21.64 8.32 -6.55
N PRO A 224 -20.34 8.00 -6.40
CA PRO A 224 -19.34 8.89 -5.80
C PRO A 224 -19.29 10.29 -6.42
N ASN A 225 -19.50 10.40 -7.74
CA ASN A 225 -19.62 11.70 -8.42
C ASN A 225 -20.75 12.61 -7.90
N ASN A 226 -21.74 12.09 -7.18
CA ASN A 226 -22.93 12.84 -6.72
C ASN A 226 -23.10 12.82 -5.21
N THR A 227 -22.53 11.84 -4.52
CA THR A 227 -22.69 11.64 -3.08
C THR A 227 -21.31 11.54 -2.41
N PRO A 228 -21.08 12.23 -1.28
CA PRO A 228 -19.84 12.08 -0.53
C PRO A 228 -19.82 10.74 0.20
N TRP A 229 -18.88 9.87 -0.16
CA TRP A 229 -18.64 8.60 0.54
C TRP A 229 -17.58 8.79 1.62
N ILE A 230 -17.88 8.34 2.84
CA ILE A 230 -16.97 8.42 3.99
C ILE A 230 -16.64 7.01 4.44
N TYR A 231 -15.37 6.64 4.38
CA TYR A 231 -14.90 5.30 4.74
C TYR A 231 -14.45 5.26 6.20
N TYR A 232 -14.81 4.21 6.93
CA TYR A 232 -14.53 4.07 8.36
C TYR A 232 -13.97 2.68 8.63
N GLY A 233 -13.01 2.58 9.53
CA GLY A 233 -12.56 1.30 10.03
C GLY A 233 -11.63 1.46 11.21
N GLY A 234 -11.45 0.37 11.94
CA GLY A 234 -10.55 0.31 13.06
C GLY A 234 -9.55 -0.85 13.00
N SER A 235 -8.37 -0.73 13.61
CA SER A 235 -7.30 -1.75 13.51
C SER A 235 -6.76 -1.84 12.07
N TYR A 236 -6.63 -3.06 11.53
CA TYR A 236 -6.35 -3.32 10.12
C TYR A 236 -7.36 -2.62 9.20
N ALA A 237 -8.66 -2.65 9.52
CA ALA A 237 -9.67 -1.88 8.77
C ALA A 237 -9.45 -0.36 8.86
N GLY A 238 -8.84 0.13 9.94
CA GLY A 238 -8.41 1.51 10.09
C GLY A 238 -7.28 1.85 9.13
N ALA A 239 -6.28 0.96 9.01
CA ALA A 239 -5.23 1.11 8.00
C ALA A 239 -5.82 1.09 6.59
N ARG A 240 -6.77 0.18 6.30
CA ARG A 240 -7.49 0.17 5.02
C ARG A 240 -8.30 1.45 4.78
N SER A 241 -8.88 2.04 5.82
CA SER A 241 -9.61 3.31 5.68
C SER A 241 -8.69 4.47 5.28
N ALA A 242 -7.49 4.52 5.86
CA ALA A 242 -6.47 5.46 5.46
C ALA A 242 -5.95 5.19 4.03
N HIS A 243 -5.77 3.92 3.65
CA HIS A 243 -5.38 3.52 2.29
C HIS A 243 -6.47 3.87 1.26
N MET A 244 -7.75 3.58 1.55
CA MET A 244 -8.88 3.92 0.68
C MET A 244 -8.94 5.42 0.41
N ARG A 245 -8.75 6.24 1.44
CA ARG A 245 -8.74 7.70 1.26
C ARG A 245 -7.57 8.18 0.41
N THR A 246 -6.38 7.66 0.66
CA THR A 246 -5.14 8.10 -0.02
C THR A 246 -5.02 7.59 -1.45
N GLN A 247 -5.49 6.37 -1.74
CA GLN A 247 -5.35 5.72 -3.04
C GLN A 247 -6.56 5.89 -3.94
N TYR A 248 -7.76 6.04 -3.38
CA TYR A 248 -9.02 6.23 -4.14
C TYR A 248 -9.71 7.54 -3.76
N PRO A 249 -9.01 8.70 -3.86
CA PRO A 249 -9.53 9.94 -3.33
C PRO A 249 -10.74 10.52 -4.08
N ASP A 250 -10.96 10.05 -5.31
CA ASP A 250 -12.11 10.41 -6.15
C ASP A 250 -13.36 9.60 -5.79
N LEU A 251 -13.19 8.43 -5.16
CA LEU A 251 -14.29 7.57 -4.71
C LEU A 251 -14.66 7.84 -3.26
N VAL A 252 -13.65 8.03 -2.41
CA VAL A 252 -13.80 8.20 -0.96
C VAL A 252 -13.55 9.66 -0.60
N TRP A 253 -14.61 10.43 -0.36
CA TRP A 253 -14.52 11.85 -0.05
C TRP A 253 -13.77 12.15 1.24
N GLY A 254 -13.98 11.32 2.28
CA GLY A 254 -13.30 11.39 3.56
C GLY A 254 -13.12 10.01 4.19
N ALA A 255 -12.22 9.87 5.15
CA ALA A 255 -12.11 8.64 5.92
C ALA A 255 -11.76 8.88 7.39
N ILE A 256 -12.21 7.96 8.24
CA ILE A 256 -11.91 7.92 9.67
C ILE A 256 -11.19 6.61 9.94
N ALA A 257 -9.93 6.72 10.35
CA ALA A 257 -9.03 5.60 10.60
C ALA A 257 -8.77 5.52 12.11
N SER A 258 -9.53 4.65 12.80
CA SER A 258 -9.42 4.43 14.24
C SER A 258 -8.38 3.37 14.56
N SER A 259 -7.49 3.62 15.51
CA SER A 259 -6.43 2.69 15.95
C SER A 259 -5.70 2.04 14.77
N ALA A 260 -5.40 2.85 13.75
CA ALA A 260 -5.10 2.39 12.41
C ALA A 260 -3.66 1.93 12.28
N VAL A 261 -3.43 0.63 12.17
CA VAL A 261 -2.08 0.02 12.10
C VAL A 261 -1.45 0.21 10.72
N THR A 262 -1.14 1.45 10.33
CA THR A 262 -0.64 1.77 8.98
C THR A 262 0.85 1.44 8.80
N HIS A 263 1.57 1.18 9.88
CA HIS A 263 2.93 0.67 9.87
C HIS A 263 2.93 -0.85 10.07
N ALA A 264 3.59 -1.57 9.16
CA ALA A 264 3.87 -3.00 9.22
C ALA A 264 5.35 -3.23 9.57
N GLN A 265 5.61 -4.20 10.45
CA GLN A 265 6.98 -4.63 10.78
C GLN A 265 7.01 -6.09 11.19
N VAL A 266 8.11 -6.79 10.88
CA VAL A 266 8.24 -8.23 11.18
C VAL A 266 8.30 -8.50 12.68
N SER A 267 9.19 -7.81 13.39
CA SER A 267 9.41 -7.95 14.84
C SER A 267 8.62 -6.88 15.60
N PHE A 268 7.78 -7.28 16.57
CA PHE A 268 6.92 -6.35 17.30
C PHE A 268 6.88 -6.58 18.83
N PRO A 269 8.02 -6.43 19.53
CA PRO A 269 8.03 -6.49 21.00
C PRO A 269 7.29 -5.31 21.67
N GLN A 270 7.16 -4.17 20.98
CA GLN A 270 6.58 -2.93 21.52
C GLN A 270 5.08 -3.04 21.85
N TYR A 271 4.40 -4.10 21.40
CA TYR A 271 3.00 -4.38 21.73
C TYR A 271 2.74 -4.35 23.26
N PHE A 272 3.74 -4.79 24.03
CA PHE A 272 3.63 -4.87 25.49
C PHE A 272 4.01 -3.55 26.21
N ASP A 273 4.55 -2.55 25.51
CA ASP A 273 5.01 -1.30 26.13
C ASP A 273 3.87 -0.54 26.81
N PRO A 274 2.69 -0.34 26.17
CA PRO A 274 1.58 0.36 26.83
C PRO A 274 1.05 -0.39 28.06
N ILE A 275 1.16 -1.72 28.10
CA ILE A 275 0.78 -2.52 29.27
C ILE A 275 1.75 -2.23 30.42
N GLN A 276 3.06 -2.25 30.15
CA GLN A 276 4.08 -1.96 31.16
C GLN A 276 3.97 -0.52 31.70
N GLU A 277 3.68 0.44 30.82
CA GLU A 277 3.61 1.86 31.17
C GLU A 277 2.34 2.21 31.95
N TYR A 278 1.17 1.68 31.56
CA TYR A 278 -0.12 2.17 32.05
C TYR A 278 -0.89 1.21 32.96
N ALA A 279 -0.48 -0.04 33.11
CA ALA A 279 -1.10 -0.94 34.08
C ALA A 279 -0.69 -0.61 35.52
N ASP A 280 -1.35 -1.24 36.49
CA ASP A 280 -0.99 -1.11 37.91
C ASP A 280 0.47 -1.53 38.13
N GLN A 281 1.27 -0.63 38.69
CA GLN A 281 2.72 -0.81 38.80
C GLN A 281 3.11 -1.90 39.81
N LYS A 282 2.25 -2.25 40.78
CA LYS A 282 2.48 -3.41 41.65
C LYS A 282 2.29 -4.70 40.85
N CYS A 283 1.24 -4.76 40.02
CA CYS A 283 1.04 -5.87 39.10
C CYS A 283 2.22 -6.04 38.13
N ILE A 284 2.69 -4.95 37.49
CA ILE A 284 3.83 -5.01 36.57
C ILE A 284 5.11 -5.45 37.27
N SER A 285 5.40 -4.93 38.46
CA SER A 285 6.57 -5.35 39.25
C SER A 285 6.51 -6.83 39.64
N ALA A 286 5.34 -7.33 40.04
CA ALA A 286 5.12 -8.74 40.34
C ALA A 286 5.29 -9.62 39.10
N LEU A 287 4.78 -9.17 37.94
CA LEU A 287 4.88 -9.88 36.67
C LEU A 287 6.33 -9.97 36.18
N GLN A 288 7.07 -8.86 36.20
CA GLN A 288 8.50 -8.85 35.86
C GLN A 288 9.32 -9.74 36.81
N SER A 289 8.95 -9.79 38.10
CA SER A 289 9.59 -10.67 39.09
C SER A 289 9.30 -12.14 38.80
N ALA A 290 8.03 -12.48 38.49
CA ALA A 290 7.63 -13.82 38.12
C ALA A 290 8.32 -14.30 36.84
N ILE A 291 8.30 -13.49 35.78
CA ILE A 291 8.93 -13.81 34.49
C ILE A 291 10.44 -14.00 34.66
N ARG A 292 11.12 -13.12 35.39
CA ARG A 292 12.56 -13.27 35.67
C ARG A 292 12.86 -14.58 36.40
N ALA A 293 12.05 -14.92 37.42
CA ALA A 293 12.22 -16.16 38.15
C ALA A 293 11.98 -17.38 37.24
N ILE A 294 10.90 -17.37 36.45
CA ILE A 294 10.58 -18.42 35.49
C ILE A 294 11.73 -18.61 34.50
N ASP A 295 12.24 -17.55 33.87
CA ASP A 295 13.32 -17.63 32.88
C ASP A 295 14.62 -18.20 33.47
N ILE A 296 14.97 -17.81 34.71
CA ILE A 296 16.13 -18.39 35.40
C ILE A 296 15.94 -19.89 35.63
N LEU A 297 14.73 -20.31 36.01
CA LEU A 297 14.44 -21.70 36.33
C LEU A 297 14.35 -22.59 35.10
N LEU A 298 13.85 -22.06 33.98
CA LEU A 298 13.76 -22.77 32.70
C LEU A 298 15.13 -23.04 32.07
N ASP A 299 16.15 -22.23 32.41
CA ASP A 299 17.54 -22.43 31.98
C ASP A 299 18.30 -23.50 32.79
N LEU A 300 17.75 -23.96 33.91
CA LEU A 300 18.39 -24.98 34.73
C LEU A 300 18.20 -26.38 34.12
N PRO A 301 19.09 -27.35 34.43
CA PRO A 301 18.89 -28.74 34.02
C PRO A 301 17.61 -29.36 34.59
N GLU A 302 17.08 -30.37 33.89
CA GLU A 302 16.00 -31.21 34.41
C GLU A 302 16.37 -31.82 35.79
N PRO A 303 15.38 -31.98 36.70
CA PRO A 303 13.94 -31.86 36.49
C PRO A 303 13.34 -30.47 36.77
N VAL A 304 14.18 -29.42 36.91
CA VAL A 304 13.69 -28.09 37.37
C VAL A 304 12.71 -27.45 36.37
N PRO A 305 13.00 -27.36 35.06
CA PRO A 305 12.04 -26.81 34.09
C PRO A 305 10.71 -27.56 34.10
N THR A 306 10.72 -28.90 34.10
CA THR A 306 9.50 -29.72 34.21
C THR A 306 8.72 -29.40 35.48
N GLY A 307 9.40 -29.26 36.62
CA GLY A 307 8.79 -28.91 37.90
C GLY A 307 8.11 -27.54 37.86
N VAL A 308 8.74 -26.54 37.24
CA VAL A 308 8.14 -25.21 37.06
C VAL A 308 6.93 -25.27 36.15
N LYS A 309 7.03 -25.92 34.98
CA LYS A 309 5.91 -26.10 34.05
C LYS A 309 4.70 -26.79 34.71
N SER A 310 4.94 -27.71 35.64
CA SER A 310 3.88 -28.39 36.40
C SER A 310 3.04 -27.44 37.27
N LEU A 311 3.62 -26.34 37.78
CA LEU A 311 2.87 -25.32 38.52
C LEU A 311 1.78 -24.65 37.67
N PHE A 312 1.96 -24.66 36.34
CA PHE A 312 1.05 -24.10 35.34
C PHE A 312 0.12 -25.17 34.74
N GLY A 313 0.33 -26.45 35.06
CA GLY A 313 -0.33 -27.58 34.39
C GLY A 313 0.18 -27.82 32.97
N LEU A 314 1.44 -27.46 32.71
CA LEU A 314 2.09 -27.51 31.40
C LEU A 314 3.30 -28.45 31.37
N GLU A 315 3.42 -29.38 32.33
CA GLU A 315 4.57 -30.26 32.50
C GLU A 315 4.89 -31.15 31.28
N GLN A 316 3.91 -31.38 30.40
CA GLN A 316 4.08 -32.17 29.18
C GLN A 316 4.69 -31.35 28.03
N LEU A 317 4.74 -30.01 28.12
CA LEU A 317 5.32 -29.18 27.07
C LEU A 317 6.83 -29.41 26.98
N GLU A 318 7.29 -29.91 25.84
CA GLU A 318 8.72 -30.19 25.63
C GLU A 318 9.52 -28.90 25.47
N ASP A 319 9.09 -27.99 24.59
CA ASP A 319 9.80 -26.75 24.28
C ASP A 319 9.48 -25.61 25.27
N ASN A 320 10.52 -24.98 25.81
CA ASN A 320 10.37 -23.81 26.69
C ASN A 320 9.77 -22.59 25.96
N SER A 321 9.91 -22.51 24.63
CA SER A 321 9.33 -21.46 23.81
C SER A 321 7.82 -21.62 23.61
N ASP A 322 7.30 -22.86 23.61
CA ASP A 322 5.86 -23.14 23.69
C ASP A 322 5.29 -22.72 25.03
N PHE A 323 6.01 -23.01 26.12
CA PHE A 323 5.64 -22.56 27.44
C PHE A 323 5.59 -21.02 27.52
N GLY A 324 6.61 -20.32 27.02
CA GLY A 324 6.65 -18.86 26.98
C GLY A 324 5.52 -18.22 26.17
N ASP A 325 5.10 -18.85 25.06
CA ASP A 325 3.94 -18.43 24.24
C ASP A 325 2.62 -18.52 25.03
N VAL A 326 2.41 -19.58 25.81
CA VAL A 326 1.20 -19.70 26.64
C VAL A 326 1.11 -18.59 27.70
N LEU A 327 2.26 -18.17 28.25
CA LEU A 327 2.29 -17.17 29.33
C LEU A 327 1.75 -15.80 28.90
N ILE A 328 1.82 -15.42 27.62
CA ILE A 328 1.34 -14.10 27.18
C ILE A 328 -0.20 -13.97 27.11
N SER A 329 -0.94 -15.07 27.30
CA SER A 329 -2.42 -15.13 27.20
C SER A 329 -3.17 -14.07 28.02
N PRO A 330 -2.82 -13.80 29.29
CA PRO A 330 -3.50 -12.77 30.07
C PRO A 330 -3.18 -11.35 29.56
N LEU A 331 -2.02 -11.14 28.95
CA LEU A 331 -1.55 -9.81 28.55
C LEU A 331 -2.33 -9.27 27.36
N GLY A 332 -2.64 -10.13 26.37
CA GLY A 332 -3.46 -9.74 25.22
C GLY A 332 -4.86 -9.25 25.61
N LYS A 333 -5.38 -9.65 26.79
CA LYS A 333 -6.70 -9.19 27.29
C LYS A 333 -6.76 -7.68 27.49
N TRP A 334 -5.62 -7.02 27.63
CA TRP A 334 -5.51 -5.57 27.76
C TRP A 334 -6.23 -4.82 26.63
N GLN A 335 -6.08 -5.27 25.38
CA GLN A 335 -6.67 -4.60 24.22
C GLN A 335 -8.21 -4.64 24.23
N PHE A 336 -8.82 -5.60 24.95
CA PHE A 336 -10.28 -5.80 25.01
C PHE A 336 -10.98 -5.05 26.14
N ARG A 337 -10.25 -4.23 26.90
CA ARG A 337 -10.89 -3.29 27.83
C ARG A 337 -11.77 -2.34 27.02
N ASN A 338 -12.92 -1.96 27.56
CA ASN A 338 -13.76 -0.93 26.94
C ASN A 338 -14.35 -0.04 28.03
N TRP A 339 -14.73 1.20 27.66
CA TRP A 339 -15.42 2.10 28.57
C TRP A 339 -16.87 1.65 28.84
N ASP A 340 -17.48 0.88 27.93
CA ASP A 340 -18.75 0.20 28.17
C ASP A 340 -18.50 -1.18 28.81
N PRO A 341 -18.91 -1.39 30.08
CA PRO A 341 -18.70 -2.65 30.78
C PRO A 341 -19.47 -3.84 30.19
N LYS A 342 -20.46 -3.61 29.31
CA LYS A 342 -21.19 -4.70 28.64
C LYS A 342 -20.36 -5.39 27.56
N ILE A 343 -19.39 -4.69 26.98
CA ILE A 343 -18.56 -5.19 25.88
C ILE A 343 -17.09 -5.33 26.28
N GLY A 344 -16.62 -4.53 27.25
CA GLY A 344 -15.26 -4.56 27.76
C GLY A 344 -14.95 -5.79 28.61
N SER A 345 -13.70 -6.25 28.57
CA SER A 345 -13.18 -7.31 29.44
C SER A 345 -12.47 -6.76 30.67
N ASN A 346 -12.65 -7.42 31.81
CA ASN A 346 -11.91 -7.18 33.06
C ASN A 346 -10.87 -8.27 33.35
N GLU A 347 -10.62 -9.19 32.41
CA GLU A 347 -9.76 -10.37 32.63
C GLU A 347 -8.31 -9.99 32.96
N PHE A 348 -7.75 -8.95 32.35
CA PHE A 348 -6.40 -8.48 32.69
C PHE A 348 -6.33 -7.97 34.15
N SER A 349 -7.36 -7.25 34.61
CA SER A 349 -7.43 -6.79 36.00
C SER A 349 -7.57 -7.98 36.97
N ALA A 350 -8.41 -8.96 36.64
CA ALA A 350 -8.55 -10.18 37.42
C ALA A 350 -7.23 -10.98 37.48
N PHE A 351 -6.47 -11.01 36.38
CA PHE A 351 -5.12 -11.57 36.36
C PHE A 351 -4.18 -10.83 37.31
N CYS A 352 -4.16 -9.50 37.29
CA CYS A 352 -3.35 -8.70 38.21
C CYS A 352 -3.70 -8.95 39.69
N ASP A 353 -4.98 -9.02 40.01
CA ASP A 353 -5.46 -9.32 41.37
C ASP A 353 -5.01 -10.72 41.80
N ALA A 354 -5.10 -11.72 40.91
CA ALA A 354 -4.66 -13.08 41.16
C ALA A 354 -3.14 -13.17 41.35
N LEU A 355 -2.37 -12.48 40.50
CA LEU A 355 -0.90 -12.47 40.53
C LEU A 355 -0.36 -11.89 41.84
N THR A 356 -0.98 -10.80 42.32
CA THR A 356 -0.54 -10.04 43.49
C THR A 356 -1.15 -10.50 44.83
N ALA A 357 -1.97 -11.55 44.81
CA ALA A 357 -2.58 -12.10 46.01
C ALA A 357 -1.53 -12.64 47.01
N GLU A 358 -1.72 -12.36 48.30
CA GLU A 358 -0.80 -12.81 49.36
C GLU A 358 -0.72 -14.34 49.41
N ARG A 359 0.49 -14.88 49.25
CA ARG A 359 0.77 -16.31 49.33
C ARG A 359 2.21 -16.54 49.79
N ALA A 360 2.46 -17.67 50.46
CA ALA A 360 3.82 -18.11 50.74
C ALA A 360 4.47 -18.72 49.48
N GLY A 361 5.78 -18.52 49.33
CA GLY A 361 6.57 -19.26 48.34
C GLY A 361 6.59 -20.77 48.60
N THR A 362 7.13 -21.53 47.65
CA THR A 362 7.31 -22.99 47.76
C THR A 362 8.73 -23.40 47.39
N GLN A 363 9.04 -24.70 47.43
CA GLN A 363 10.30 -25.25 46.97
C GLN A 363 10.08 -26.37 45.94
N ILE A 364 10.96 -26.42 44.93
CA ILE A 364 11.09 -27.54 44.00
C ILE A 364 12.50 -28.09 44.17
N GLY A 365 12.65 -29.25 44.80
CA GLY A 365 13.94 -29.76 45.22
C GLY A 365 14.64 -28.79 46.18
N LEU A 366 15.82 -28.29 45.81
CA LEU A 366 16.58 -27.30 46.58
C LEU A 366 16.32 -25.85 46.13
N VAL A 367 15.43 -25.63 45.17
CA VAL A 367 15.19 -24.32 44.55
C VAL A 367 13.94 -23.68 45.13
N SER A 368 14.07 -22.44 45.62
CA SER A 368 12.95 -21.65 46.14
C SER A 368 12.16 -21.00 45.01
N ILE A 369 10.83 -21.11 45.07
CA ILE A 369 9.88 -20.52 44.12
C ILE A 369 9.11 -19.41 44.84
N ILE A 370 9.12 -18.21 44.27
CA ILE A 370 8.43 -17.04 44.81
C ILE A 370 6.91 -17.14 44.62
N ALA A 371 6.15 -16.42 45.45
CA ALA A 371 4.69 -16.49 45.48
C ALA A 371 4.05 -16.10 44.14
N GLU A 372 4.62 -15.11 43.46
CA GLU A 372 4.15 -14.57 42.19
C GLU A 372 4.16 -15.64 41.09
N VAL A 373 5.18 -16.52 41.05
CA VAL A 373 5.24 -17.63 40.08
C VAL A 373 4.13 -18.65 40.34
N ILE A 374 3.83 -18.93 41.61
CA ILE A 374 2.75 -19.85 41.99
C ILE A 374 1.39 -19.26 41.61
N ASN A 375 1.18 -17.98 41.90
CA ASN A 375 -0.05 -17.28 41.57
C ASN A 375 -0.28 -17.22 40.05
N TYR A 376 0.76 -16.90 39.29
CA TYR A 376 0.71 -16.92 37.82
C TYR A 376 0.39 -18.33 37.30
N GLY A 377 1.08 -19.35 37.80
CA GLY A 377 0.84 -20.75 37.43
C GLY A 377 -0.60 -21.18 37.64
N ARG A 378 -1.19 -20.82 38.79
CA ARG A 378 -2.61 -21.09 39.07
C ARG A 378 -3.54 -20.38 38.11
N TYR A 379 -3.31 -19.09 37.82
CA TYR A 379 -4.16 -18.36 36.88
C TYR A 379 -4.13 -19.01 35.49
N ILE A 380 -2.93 -19.32 34.98
CA ILE A 380 -2.78 -20.02 33.68
C ILE A 380 -3.48 -21.37 33.72
N LYS A 381 -3.32 -22.14 34.79
CA LYS A 381 -3.96 -23.44 34.95
C LYS A 381 -5.49 -23.36 34.92
N ASP A 382 -6.04 -22.38 35.64
CA ASP A 382 -7.48 -22.24 35.88
C ASP A 382 -8.22 -21.55 34.72
N HIS A 383 -7.54 -20.69 33.95
CA HIS A 383 -8.15 -19.85 32.91
C HIS A 383 -7.65 -20.10 31.48
N VAL A 384 -6.52 -20.77 31.29
CA VAL A 384 -5.95 -21.04 29.95
C VAL A 384 -5.86 -22.54 29.71
N VAL A 385 -5.16 -23.27 30.57
CA VAL A 385 -4.99 -24.73 30.44
C VAL A 385 -6.29 -25.48 30.66
N SER A 386 -7.20 -24.93 31.48
CA SER A 386 -8.54 -25.48 31.69
C SER A 386 -9.39 -25.50 30.41
N GLU A 387 -9.09 -24.65 29.42
CA GLU A 387 -9.78 -24.62 28.13
C GLU A 387 -9.30 -25.73 27.18
N CYS A 388 -8.14 -26.36 27.44
CA CYS A 388 -7.62 -27.44 26.62
C CYS A 388 -8.49 -28.72 26.74
N PRO A 389 -8.93 -29.31 25.60
CA PRO A 389 -9.75 -30.53 25.54
C PRO A 389 -9.20 -31.70 26.36
N ARG A 390 -10.11 -32.50 26.94
CA ARG A 390 -9.81 -33.74 27.66
C ARG A 390 -10.67 -34.87 27.11
N SER A 391 -10.05 -36.01 26.83
CA SER A 391 -10.73 -37.19 26.29
C SER A 391 -11.48 -38.01 27.34
N ASP A 392 -11.26 -37.75 28.64
CA ASP A 392 -11.71 -38.59 29.76
C ASP A 392 -12.40 -37.84 30.92
N GLY A 393 -12.48 -36.50 30.87
CA GLY A 393 -13.09 -35.68 31.92
C GLY A 393 -12.19 -35.29 33.11
N ASN A 394 -10.88 -35.58 33.08
CA ASN A 394 -9.89 -35.18 34.11
C ASN A 394 -8.91 -34.10 33.64
N PRO A 395 -8.05 -33.51 34.51
CA PRO A 395 -7.06 -32.53 34.09
C PRO A 395 -6.05 -32.93 32.99
N ALA A 396 -6.34 -32.51 31.75
CA ALA A 396 -5.58 -32.44 30.50
C ALA A 396 -4.69 -33.65 30.17
N SER A 397 -5.20 -34.58 29.36
CA SER A 397 -4.47 -35.75 28.89
C SER A 397 -3.58 -35.51 27.66
N ASP A 398 -3.60 -34.31 27.02
CA ASP A 398 -2.71 -33.99 25.89
C ASP A 398 -2.42 -32.48 25.76
N ILE A 399 -1.58 -31.96 26.66
CA ILE A 399 -1.17 -30.55 26.69
C ILE A 399 -0.33 -30.16 25.48
N GLU A 400 0.53 -31.08 25.02
CA GLU A 400 1.40 -30.89 23.85
C GLU A 400 0.58 -30.73 22.56
N GLU A 401 -0.54 -31.46 22.42
CA GLU A 401 -1.43 -31.27 21.28
C GLU A 401 -2.10 -29.88 21.28
N CYS A 402 -2.49 -29.36 22.46
CA CYS A 402 -3.14 -28.06 22.58
C CYS A 402 -2.20 -26.89 22.28
N PHE A 403 -1.06 -26.86 22.96
CA PHE A 403 -0.21 -25.67 23.05
C PHE A 403 1.17 -25.88 22.41
N GLY A 404 1.60 -27.13 22.25
CA GLY A 404 2.89 -27.48 21.67
C GLY A 404 2.96 -27.20 20.18
N SER A 405 4.18 -27.20 19.65
CA SER A 405 4.47 -26.79 18.28
C SER A 405 4.95 -27.91 17.38
N HIS A 406 5.29 -29.06 17.94
CA HIS A 406 6.06 -30.10 17.24
C HIS A 406 5.21 -30.97 16.29
N ASN A 407 3.90 -31.06 16.51
CA ASN A 407 2.99 -31.80 15.64
C ASN A 407 2.65 -30.98 14.38
N GLU A 408 3.43 -31.13 13.30
CA GLU A 408 3.19 -30.40 12.05
C GLU A 408 1.82 -30.72 11.42
N ALA A 409 1.32 -31.95 11.61
CA ALA A 409 0.10 -32.42 10.97
C ALA A 409 -1.14 -31.62 11.37
N LYS A 410 -1.17 -31.04 12.58
CA LYS A 410 -2.32 -30.22 13.03
C LYS A 410 -2.44 -28.89 12.27
N TYR A 411 -1.35 -28.40 11.68
CA TYR A 411 -1.32 -27.17 10.87
C TYR A 411 -1.69 -27.40 9.40
N GLN A 412 -1.80 -28.66 8.96
CA GLN A 412 -2.06 -29.01 7.55
C GLN A 412 -3.55 -29.07 7.19
N LYS A 413 -4.47 -28.80 8.13
CA LYS A 413 -5.90 -28.69 7.81
C LYS A 413 -6.19 -27.32 7.19
N TYR A 414 -6.99 -27.30 6.13
CA TYR A 414 -7.30 -26.10 5.37
C TYR A 414 -8.78 -26.03 4.93
N ASP A 415 -9.68 -26.73 5.63
CA ASP A 415 -11.12 -26.56 5.45
C ASP A 415 -11.56 -25.11 5.75
N LEU A 416 -12.71 -24.69 5.22
CA LEU A 416 -13.23 -23.32 5.43
C LEU A 416 -13.50 -22.98 6.90
N ASP A 417 -13.65 -23.99 7.74
CA ASP A 417 -13.79 -23.76 9.17
C ASP A 417 -12.48 -23.34 9.83
N GLN A 418 -11.30 -23.51 9.22
CA GLN A 418 -9.98 -23.18 9.76
C GLN A 418 -9.68 -21.67 9.77
N THR A 419 -10.59 -20.86 10.30
CA THR A 419 -10.54 -19.39 10.20
C THR A 419 -9.35 -18.74 10.91
N TRP A 420 -8.70 -19.45 11.83
CA TRP A 420 -7.41 -19.03 12.42
C TRP A 420 -6.31 -18.81 11.37
N ARG A 421 -6.44 -19.42 10.18
CA ARG A 421 -5.51 -19.29 9.07
C ARG A 421 -5.62 -17.96 8.32
N LEU A 422 -6.70 -17.19 8.49
CA LEU A 422 -6.95 -16.02 7.64
C LEU A 422 -6.04 -14.84 8.03
N TRP A 423 -6.19 -14.33 9.25
CA TRP A 423 -5.36 -13.23 9.72
C TRP A 423 -3.88 -13.61 9.77
N LEU A 424 -3.58 -14.84 10.20
CA LEU A 424 -2.22 -15.35 10.20
C LEU A 424 -1.61 -15.35 8.79
N PHE A 425 -2.37 -15.65 7.74
CA PHE A 425 -1.85 -15.59 6.37
C PHE A 425 -1.46 -14.16 5.98
N GLN A 426 -2.27 -13.16 6.35
CA GLN A 426 -1.95 -11.74 6.12
C GLN A 426 -0.70 -11.31 6.90
N VAL A 427 -0.58 -11.72 8.17
CA VAL A 427 0.62 -11.54 9.01
C VAL A 427 1.86 -12.17 8.36
N CYS A 428 1.76 -13.41 7.89
CA CYS A 428 2.86 -14.15 7.28
C CYS A 428 3.26 -13.66 5.88
N THR A 429 2.41 -12.87 5.21
CA THR A 429 2.65 -12.44 3.83
C THR A 429 2.98 -10.96 3.70
N GLN A 430 2.24 -10.07 4.37
CA GLN A 430 2.35 -8.61 4.15
C GLN A 430 2.51 -7.78 5.42
N TRP A 431 1.93 -8.21 6.55
CA TRP A 431 1.81 -7.31 7.72
C TRP A 431 2.92 -7.49 8.76
N GLY A 432 3.46 -8.69 8.91
CA GLY A 432 4.27 -9.00 10.08
C GLY A 432 3.43 -8.89 11.36
N PHE A 433 4.01 -8.33 12.43
CA PHE A 433 3.48 -8.25 13.79
C PHE A 433 3.75 -9.47 14.67
N PHE A 434 4.92 -10.12 14.49
CA PHE A 434 5.34 -11.16 15.40
C PHE A 434 5.75 -10.55 16.74
N VAL A 435 4.84 -10.62 17.70
CA VAL A 435 5.10 -10.25 19.10
C VAL A 435 6.04 -11.27 19.73
N HIS A 436 7.03 -10.78 20.49
CA HIS A 436 8.00 -11.62 21.21
C HIS A 436 8.61 -10.82 22.36
N ALA A 437 9.40 -11.47 23.22
CA ALA A 437 10.12 -10.78 24.29
C ALA A 437 11.14 -9.76 23.74
N PRO A 438 11.27 -8.56 24.35
CA PRO A 438 12.33 -7.62 23.98
C PRO A 438 13.72 -8.23 24.22
N LEU A 439 14.70 -7.79 23.42
CA LEU A 439 16.09 -8.30 23.52
C LEU A 439 16.81 -7.80 24.78
N GLU A 440 16.43 -6.63 25.27
CA GLU A 440 17.06 -5.97 26.42
C GLU A 440 16.01 -5.28 27.30
N GLY A 441 16.38 -5.02 28.55
CA GLY A 441 15.54 -4.31 29.53
C GLY A 441 14.60 -5.20 30.34
N PRO A 442 13.84 -4.62 31.29
CA PRO A 442 12.79 -5.33 32.00
C PRO A 442 11.71 -5.83 31.03
N SER A 443 11.26 -7.06 31.21
CA SER A 443 10.25 -7.68 30.37
C SER A 443 9.14 -8.31 31.21
N ILE A 444 7.90 -8.14 30.75
CA ILE A 444 6.72 -8.88 31.23
C ILE A 444 6.44 -10.15 30.40
N VAL A 445 7.35 -10.48 29.48
CA VAL A 445 7.28 -11.62 28.56
C VAL A 445 8.54 -12.46 28.71
N SER A 446 8.39 -13.79 28.80
CA SER A 446 9.51 -14.72 28.92
C SER A 446 10.45 -14.63 27.72
N LYS A 447 11.76 -14.57 27.98
CA LYS A 447 12.78 -14.54 26.92
C LYS A 447 12.76 -15.78 26.00
N HIS A 448 12.14 -16.88 26.45
CA HIS A 448 11.97 -18.08 25.64
C HIS A 448 10.91 -17.91 24.55
N PHE A 449 10.01 -16.92 24.66
CA PHE A 449 9.11 -16.54 23.57
C PHE A 449 9.84 -15.63 22.57
N THR A 450 10.56 -16.27 21.65
CA THR A 450 11.44 -15.62 20.67
C THR A 450 10.71 -15.21 19.38
N LEU A 451 11.34 -14.34 18.58
CA LEU A 451 10.85 -14.01 17.23
C LEU A 451 10.74 -15.27 16.35
N LYS A 452 11.76 -16.14 16.37
CA LYS A 452 11.73 -17.41 15.63
C LYS A 452 10.53 -18.24 16.04
N ARG A 453 10.32 -18.39 17.34
CA ARG A 453 9.14 -19.05 17.88
C ARG A 453 7.89 -18.42 17.28
N ALA A 454 7.69 -17.11 17.40
CA ALA A 454 6.51 -16.41 16.90
C ALA A 454 6.25 -16.58 15.39
N SER A 455 7.30 -16.65 14.56
CA SER A 455 7.17 -16.74 13.10
C SER A 455 7.16 -18.16 12.50
N ASP A 456 7.68 -19.17 13.21
CA ASP A 456 7.80 -20.56 12.69
C ASP A 456 6.46 -21.12 12.19
N ILE A 457 5.34 -20.69 12.75
CA ILE A 457 4.00 -21.13 12.34
C ILE A 457 3.70 -20.83 10.87
N CYS A 458 4.27 -19.79 10.27
CA CYS A 458 4.01 -19.44 8.88
C CYS A 458 4.38 -20.58 7.94
N ARG A 459 5.53 -21.22 8.17
CA ARG A 459 5.98 -22.35 7.34
C ARG A 459 5.20 -23.63 7.62
N LEU A 460 4.81 -23.83 8.88
CA LEU A 460 4.01 -24.98 9.28
C LEU A 460 2.59 -24.91 8.71
N ALA A 461 1.95 -23.75 8.77
CA ALA A 461 0.57 -23.58 8.33
C ALA A 461 0.44 -23.46 6.81
N TYR A 462 1.42 -22.88 6.12
CA TYR A 462 1.34 -22.58 4.69
C TYR A 462 2.50 -23.18 3.90
N PRO A 463 2.50 -24.52 3.69
CA PRO A 463 3.48 -25.13 2.81
C PRO A 463 3.37 -24.54 1.38
N PRO A 464 4.45 -24.55 0.58
CA PRO A 464 4.43 -24.04 -0.79
C PRO A 464 3.30 -24.67 -1.62
N GLY A 465 2.47 -23.81 -2.21
CA GLY A 465 1.42 -24.21 -3.15
C GLY A 465 1.94 -24.28 -4.59
N LYS A 466 1.05 -24.64 -5.52
CA LYS A 466 1.35 -24.69 -6.95
C LYS A 466 1.46 -23.30 -7.57
N TYR A 467 0.66 -22.36 -7.11
CA TYR A 467 0.52 -21.00 -7.66
C TYR A 467 1.06 -19.93 -6.72
N TYR A 468 1.18 -20.23 -5.43
CA TYR A 468 1.64 -19.27 -4.44
C TYR A 468 2.56 -19.91 -3.41
N THR A 469 3.55 -19.17 -2.96
CA THR A 469 4.45 -19.55 -1.88
C THR A 469 4.53 -18.39 -0.92
N VAL A 470 4.21 -18.63 0.36
CA VAL A 470 4.36 -17.63 1.41
C VAL A 470 5.85 -17.27 1.52
N PRO A 471 6.21 -15.98 1.54
CA PRO A 471 7.60 -15.57 1.60
C PRO A 471 8.26 -16.01 2.92
N LEU A 472 9.59 -16.08 2.91
CA LEU A 472 10.36 -16.49 4.11
C LEU A 472 10.18 -15.50 5.26
N ASP A 473 10.10 -14.21 4.93
CA ASP A 473 9.76 -13.10 5.80
C ASP A 473 8.61 -12.31 5.18
N PRO A 474 7.66 -11.77 5.96
CA PRO A 474 6.57 -10.96 5.43
C PRO A 474 7.07 -9.73 4.66
N ASP A 475 6.44 -9.42 3.53
CA ASP A 475 6.73 -8.23 2.71
C ASP A 475 6.05 -6.99 3.30
N VAL A 476 6.61 -6.50 4.41
CA VAL A 476 6.09 -5.33 5.15
C VAL A 476 6.24 -4.02 4.37
N ASP A 477 7.16 -3.96 3.42
CA ASP A 477 7.37 -2.79 2.57
C ASP A 477 6.17 -2.54 1.66
N GLU A 478 5.46 -3.60 1.26
CA GLU A 478 4.20 -3.51 0.52
C GLU A 478 3.19 -2.62 1.27
N VAL A 479 2.98 -2.89 2.56
CA VAL A 479 2.05 -2.11 3.40
C VAL A 479 2.61 -0.70 3.62
N ASN A 480 3.87 -0.59 4.05
CA ASN A 480 4.49 0.68 4.43
C ASN A 480 4.58 1.68 3.26
N ALA A 481 4.73 1.20 2.02
CA ALA A 481 4.75 2.04 0.83
C ALA A 481 3.45 2.87 0.64
N ARG A 482 2.36 2.54 1.35
CA ARG A 482 1.06 3.24 1.30
C ARG A 482 0.95 4.43 2.25
N GLY A 483 2.02 4.77 2.95
CA GLY A 483 2.09 6.01 3.74
C GLY A 483 2.70 5.80 5.13
N ASP A 484 2.74 4.57 5.62
CA ASP A 484 3.41 4.21 6.89
C ASP A 484 2.90 5.10 8.06
N PHE A 485 3.76 5.41 9.03
CA PHE A 485 3.56 6.41 10.06
C PHE A 485 3.29 7.80 9.53
N GLY A 486 3.67 8.11 8.29
CA GLY A 486 3.57 9.43 7.65
C GLY A 486 2.28 9.64 6.86
N ILE A 487 1.37 8.67 6.84
CA ILE A 487 0.15 8.74 6.06
C ILE A 487 -0.69 9.96 6.48
N GLU A 488 -1.12 10.74 5.49
CA GLU A 488 -1.85 11.98 5.69
C GLU A 488 -2.57 12.37 4.40
N MET A 489 -3.81 12.83 4.52
CA MET A 489 -4.56 13.42 3.40
C MET A 489 -5.62 14.39 3.93
N SER A 490 -6.05 15.34 3.09
CA SER A 490 -7.28 16.12 3.36
C SER A 490 -8.46 15.17 3.53
N ARG A 491 -9.23 15.40 4.60
CA ARG A 491 -10.36 14.59 5.07
C ARG A 491 -9.98 13.17 5.46
N LEU A 492 -8.80 13.00 6.05
CA LEU A 492 -8.39 11.77 6.73
C LEU A 492 -8.26 12.06 8.23
N ALA A 493 -9.14 11.45 9.02
CA ALA A 493 -9.06 11.49 10.48
C ALA A 493 -8.26 10.30 11.02
N LEU A 494 -7.32 10.57 11.92
CA LEU A 494 -6.49 9.60 12.62
C LEU A 494 -6.84 9.65 14.10
N ILE A 495 -7.46 8.59 14.61
CA ILE A 495 -7.96 8.53 16.00
C ILE A 495 -7.30 7.34 16.68
N ASP A 496 -6.65 7.52 17.82
CA ASP A 496 -5.95 6.46 18.56
C ASP A 496 -6.28 6.49 20.04
N GLY A 497 -6.15 5.36 20.74
CA GLY A 497 -6.12 5.34 22.21
C GLY A 497 -4.71 5.56 22.75
N ASP A 498 -4.55 6.37 23.80
CA ASP A 498 -3.24 6.62 24.43
C ASP A 498 -2.61 5.37 25.06
N ARG A 499 -3.42 4.38 25.43
CA ARG A 499 -3.03 3.11 26.06
C ARG A 499 -3.20 1.90 25.15
N ASP A 500 -3.47 2.11 23.87
CA ASP A 500 -3.66 1.02 22.91
C ASP A 500 -2.33 0.28 22.67
N PRO A 501 -2.26 -1.05 22.89
CA PRO A 501 -1.06 -1.84 22.58
C PRO A 501 -0.68 -1.82 21.10
N TRP A 502 -1.62 -1.47 20.21
CA TRP A 502 -1.35 -1.30 18.77
C TRP A 502 -0.84 0.09 18.40
N ARG A 503 -0.98 1.10 19.28
CA ARG A 503 -0.53 2.48 19.03
C ARG A 503 0.91 2.60 18.49
N PRO A 504 1.89 1.79 18.91
CA PRO A 504 3.23 1.85 18.33
C PRO A 504 3.26 1.66 16.80
N MET A 505 2.27 0.96 16.22
CA MET A 505 2.12 0.65 14.79
C MET A 505 1.17 1.61 14.06
N THR A 506 0.67 2.66 14.73
CA THR A 506 -0.28 3.62 14.15
C THR A 506 0.37 4.99 13.93
N PRO A 507 -0.26 5.89 13.14
CA PRO A 507 0.17 7.28 13.04
C PRO A 507 0.17 8.05 14.37
N GLY A 508 -0.48 7.54 15.43
CA GLY A 508 -0.42 8.03 16.80
C GLY A 508 0.82 7.57 17.60
N SER A 509 1.68 6.75 17.01
CA SER A 509 2.93 6.27 17.60
C SER A 509 3.86 7.41 18.05
N ASN A 510 4.69 7.13 19.06
CA ASN A 510 5.75 8.05 19.46
C ASN A 510 6.84 8.21 18.38
N LEU A 511 6.96 7.24 17.47
CA LEU A 511 7.88 7.25 16.34
C LEU A 511 7.30 7.99 15.12
N ALA A 512 6.00 8.24 15.10
CA ALA A 512 5.34 8.90 13.98
C ALA A 512 5.62 10.42 13.95
N PRO A 513 5.58 11.05 12.76
CA PRO A 513 5.69 12.50 12.64
C PRO A 513 4.66 13.22 13.51
N LYS A 514 5.08 14.29 14.18
CA LYS A 514 4.16 15.13 14.96
C LYS A 514 3.23 15.88 14.01
N ARG A 515 1.93 15.86 14.33
CA ARG A 515 0.88 16.47 13.52
C ARG A 515 0.12 17.50 14.32
N THR A 516 -0.34 18.53 13.63
CA THR A 516 -1.30 19.48 14.19
C THR A 516 -2.69 19.06 13.75
N SER A 517 -3.56 18.79 14.73
CA SER A 517 -4.95 18.44 14.45
C SER A 517 -5.70 19.63 13.88
N THR A 518 -6.40 19.43 12.77
CA THR A 518 -7.26 20.43 12.14
C THR A 518 -8.61 19.81 11.77
N VAL A 519 -9.60 20.61 11.40
CA VAL A 519 -10.89 20.08 10.96
C VAL A 519 -10.76 19.31 9.63
N ASP A 520 -9.86 19.72 8.73
CA ASP A 520 -9.60 19.01 7.47
C ASP A 520 -8.75 17.74 7.68
N LYS A 521 -7.82 17.76 8.63
CA LYS A 521 -6.95 16.62 8.96
C LYS A 521 -7.00 16.34 10.47
N PRO A 522 -8.09 15.74 10.98
CA PRO A 522 -8.25 15.51 12.39
C PRO A 522 -7.25 14.48 12.89
N VAL A 523 -6.57 14.81 13.98
CA VAL A 523 -5.76 13.85 14.74
C VAL A 523 -6.21 13.90 16.18
N HIS A 524 -6.53 12.75 16.77
CA HIS A 524 -7.00 12.70 18.14
C HIS A 524 -6.47 11.48 18.89
N LEU A 525 -5.90 11.72 20.07
CA LEU A 525 -5.52 10.68 21.00
C LEU A 525 -6.51 10.68 22.16
N ILE A 526 -7.30 9.62 22.27
CA ILE A 526 -8.31 9.44 23.30
C ILE A 526 -7.62 9.03 24.59
N PHE A 527 -7.83 9.81 25.65
CA PHE A 527 -7.28 9.55 26.97
C PHE A 527 -7.95 8.35 27.66
N ASP A 528 -7.14 7.52 28.32
CA ASP A 528 -7.57 6.28 29.00
C ASP A 528 -8.36 5.35 28.07
N ALA A 529 -7.91 5.30 26.81
CA ALA A 529 -8.48 4.44 25.80
C ALA A 529 -7.45 3.42 25.33
N VAL A 530 -7.93 2.18 25.16
CA VAL A 530 -7.19 1.16 24.43
C VAL A 530 -7.71 1.15 22.99
N HIS A 531 -8.01 -0.01 22.44
CA HIS A 531 -8.27 -0.20 21.03
C HIS A 531 -9.70 0.21 20.61
N ARG A 532 -9.82 1.17 19.67
CA ARG A 532 -11.07 1.58 18.99
C ARG A 532 -12.21 2.02 19.91
N TYR A 533 -11.91 2.94 20.84
CA TYR A 533 -12.89 3.39 21.84
C TYR A 533 -14.01 4.25 21.28
N ASP A 534 -13.79 4.88 20.13
CA ASP A 534 -14.69 5.76 19.41
C ASP A 534 -15.79 5.03 18.63
N GLU A 535 -15.63 3.73 18.32
CA GLU A 535 -16.60 3.00 17.49
C GLU A 535 -17.92 2.67 18.22
N ASN A 536 -17.85 2.55 19.55
CA ASN A 536 -18.93 2.02 20.37
C ASN A 536 -19.90 3.12 20.80
N GLY A 537 -21.14 2.76 21.13
CA GLY A 537 -22.10 3.70 21.68
C GLY A 537 -23.23 3.01 22.44
N LEU A 538 -23.85 3.75 23.35
CA LEU A 538 -25.01 3.28 24.11
C LEU A 538 -26.29 3.64 23.37
N SER A 539 -27.36 2.86 23.59
CA SER A 539 -28.69 3.20 23.07
C SER A 539 -29.23 4.56 23.55
N ASP A 540 -28.70 5.04 24.68
CA ASP A 540 -28.87 6.41 25.16
C ASP A 540 -27.50 7.07 25.26
N HIS A 541 -27.09 7.74 24.18
CA HIS A 541 -25.79 8.41 24.08
C HIS A 541 -25.55 9.46 25.19
N SER A 542 -26.59 9.98 25.83
CA SER A 542 -26.43 10.94 26.94
C SER A 542 -25.79 10.32 28.19
N LYS A 543 -25.88 8.99 28.32
CA LYS A 543 -25.31 8.21 29.43
C LYS A 543 -23.87 7.75 29.19
N GLU A 544 -23.35 7.91 27.99
CA GLU A 544 -21.94 7.59 27.69
C GLU A 544 -21.01 8.46 28.56
N PRO A 545 -19.80 8.01 28.92
CA PRO A 545 -18.86 8.83 29.66
C PRO A 545 -18.62 10.17 28.95
N ALA A 546 -18.55 11.27 29.71
CA ALA A 546 -18.41 12.61 29.14
C ALA A 546 -17.21 12.76 28.19
N ARG A 547 -16.13 12.01 28.44
CA ARG A 547 -14.95 11.95 27.57
C ARG A 547 -15.26 11.32 26.20
N ILE A 548 -16.06 10.25 26.17
CA ILE A 548 -16.43 9.56 24.94
C ILE A 548 -17.42 10.39 24.13
N ARG A 549 -18.40 11.02 24.79
CA ARG A 549 -19.31 11.95 24.11
C ARG A 549 -18.55 13.08 23.41
N LYS A 550 -17.47 13.60 24.01
CA LYS A 550 -16.61 14.61 23.37
C LYS A 550 -15.91 14.09 22.12
N VAL A 551 -15.49 12.82 22.10
CA VAL A 551 -14.92 12.16 20.91
C VAL A 551 -15.97 12.05 19.81
N HIS A 552 -17.17 11.55 20.14
CA HIS A 552 -18.28 11.49 19.19
C HIS A 552 -18.70 12.87 18.65
N GLU A 553 -18.70 13.92 19.48
CA GLU A 553 -18.93 15.30 19.02
C GLU A 553 -17.82 15.80 18.11
N LEU A 554 -16.56 15.47 18.41
CA LEU A 554 -15.42 15.81 17.55
C LEU A 554 -15.60 15.20 16.16
N GLU A 555 -15.92 13.90 16.07
CA GLU A 555 -16.15 13.21 14.81
C GLU A 555 -17.30 13.79 14.00
N LYS A 556 -18.44 14.02 14.66
CA LYS A 556 -19.58 14.71 14.02
C LYS A 556 -19.18 16.09 13.50
N SER A 557 -18.35 16.83 14.23
CA SER A 557 -17.98 18.20 13.87
C SER A 557 -17.16 18.25 12.58
N PHE A 558 -16.11 17.45 12.46
CA PHE A 558 -15.27 17.48 11.26
C PHE A 558 -16.00 16.83 10.06
N VAL A 559 -16.81 15.80 10.28
CA VAL A 559 -17.60 15.21 9.20
C VAL A 559 -18.58 16.24 8.63
N LYS A 560 -19.28 17.00 9.48
CA LYS A 560 -20.17 18.07 9.02
C LYS A 560 -19.44 19.11 8.19
N GLU A 561 -18.25 19.51 8.62
CA GLU A 561 -17.42 20.44 7.85
C GLU A 561 -17.02 19.86 6.49
N TRP A 562 -16.64 18.58 6.43
CA TRP A 562 -16.31 17.91 5.17
C TRP A 562 -17.50 17.90 4.20
N LEU A 563 -18.73 17.80 4.70
CA LEU A 563 -19.95 17.88 3.87
C LEU A 563 -20.22 19.30 3.38
N VAL A 564 -19.92 20.34 4.17
CA VAL A 564 -19.97 21.73 3.71
C VAL A 564 -19.00 21.91 2.52
N GLN A 565 -17.76 21.43 2.67
CA GLN A 565 -16.76 21.48 1.60
C GLN A 565 -17.19 20.72 0.33
N TRP A 566 -17.91 19.60 0.48
CA TRP A 566 -18.47 18.84 -0.65
C TRP A 566 -19.45 19.69 -1.47
N GLU A 567 -20.40 20.33 -0.78
CA GLU A 567 -21.42 21.19 -1.40
C GLU A 567 -20.80 22.41 -2.09
N GLU A 568 -19.78 23.02 -1.49
CA GLU A 568 -19.04 24.12 -2.10
C GLU A 568 -18.30 23.69 -3.38
N MET A 569 -17.65 22.52 -3.33
CA MET A 569 -16.99 21.93 -4.49
C MET A 569 -18.00 21.67 -5.62
N LYS A 570 -19.16 21.09 -5.31
CA LYS A 570 -20.23 20.85 -6.30
C LYS A 570 -20.78 22.13 -6.92
N LYS A 571 -21.03 23.17 -6.13
CA LYS A 571 -21.46 24.48 -6.65
C LYS A 571 -20.40 25.09 -7.55
N SER A 572 -19.11 24.93 -7.23
CA SER A 572 -18.01 25.40 -8.06
C SER A 572 -17.93 24.65 -9.39
N GLU A 573 -18.05 23.31 -9.37
CA GLU A 573 -18.09 22.48 -10.58
C GLU A 573 -19.28 22.84 -11.48
N GLU A 574 -20.47 23.00 -10.90
CA GLU A 574 -21.67 23.37 -11.65
C GLU A 574 -21.54 24.78 -12.25
N SER A 575 -20.97 25.72 -11.50
CA SER A 575 -20.70 27.08 -12.00
C SER A 575 -19.72 27.07 -13.17
N LYS A 576 -18.63 26.28 -13.07
CA LYS A 576 -17.68 26.08 -14.17
C LYS A 576 -18.36 25.49 -15.41
N ARG A 577 -19.16 24.42 -15.25
CA ARG A 577 -19.93 23.82 -16.34
C ARG A 577 -20.92 24.78 -16.98
N LYS A 578 -21.60 25.63 -16.19
CA LYS A 578 -22.51 26.67 -16.71
C LYS A 578 -21.75 27.72 -17.50
N VAL A 579 -20.58 28.17 -17.04
CA VAL A 579 -19.72 29.13 -17.77
C VAL A 579 -19.20 28.53 -19.08
N GLU A 580 -18.77 27.26 -19.06
CA GLU A 580 -18.35 26.53 -20.26
C GLU A 580 -19.51 26.36 -21.25
N ALA A 581 -20.70 25.98 -20.78
CA ALA A 581 -21.90 25.86 -21.61
C ALA A 581 -22.37 27.21 -22.17
N LEU A 582 -22.32 28.30 -21.39
CA LEU A 582 -22.64 29.64 -21.87
C LEU A 582 -21.63 30.10 -22.93
N SER A 583 -20.35 29.77 -22.73
CA SER A 583 -19.27 30.08 -23.66
C SER A 583 -19.42 29.29 -24.96
N ALA A 584 -19.80 28.01 -24.89
CA ALA A 584 -20.13 27.17 -26.05
C ALA A 584 -21.38 27.69 -26.81
N MET A 585 -22.44 28.10 -26.09
CA MET A 585 -23.64 28.66 -26.69
C MET A 585 -23.38 30.04 -27.32
N THR A 586 -22.56 30.88 -26.69
CA THR A 586 -22.12 32.18 -27.24
C THR A 586 -21.26 31.97 -28.49
N ALA A 587 -20.40 30.94 -28.53
CA ALA A 587 -19.65 30.56 -29.71
C ALA A 587 -20.58 30.10 -30.86
N GLN A 588 -21.62 29.33 -30.56
CA GLN A 588 -22.63 28.92 -31.55
C GLN A 588 -23.47 30.08 -32.08
N ILE A 589 -23.86 31.04 -31.21
CA ILE A 589 -24.57 32.25 -31.64
C ILE A 589 -23.66 33.12 -32.53
N ARG A 590 -22.38 33.30 -32.17
CA ARG A 590 -21.41 33.99 -33.03
C ARG A 590 -21.21 33.29 -34.37
N LEU A 591 -21.18 31.96 -34.40
CA LEU A 591 -21.15 31.18 -35.64
C LEU A 591 -22.41 31.41 -36.49
N ALA A 592 -23.61 31.45 -35.88
CA ALA A 592 -24.87 31.69 -36.57
C ALA A 592 -25.02 33.14 -37.09
N GLU A 593 -24.54 34.13 -36.34
CA GLU A 593 -24.48 35.54 -36.77
C GLU A 593 -23.46 35.75 -37.90
N ASN A 594 -22.31 35.08 -37.83
CA ASN A 594 -21.33 35.06 -38.91
C ASN A 594 -21.91 34.41 -40.18
N PHE A 595 -22.66 33.31 -40.07
CA PHE A 595 -23.39 32.70 -41.19
C PHE A 595 -24.44 33.65 -41.80
N ARG A 596 -25.13 34.47 -41.00
CA ARG A 596 -26.09 35.48 -41.50
C ARG A 596 -25.40 36.66 -42.19
N LYS A 597 -24.26 37.12 -41.69
CA LYS A 597 -23.45 38.17 -42.33
C LYS A 597 -22.79 37.68 -43.63
N ASP A 598 -22.37 36.41 -43.67
CA ASP A 598 -21.72 35.81 -44.84
C ASP A 598 -22.71 35.58 -46.01
N ALA A 599 -24.01 35.38 -45.70
CA ALA A 599 -25.08 35.30 -46.70
C ALA A 599 -25.44 36.66 -47.35
N THR A 600 -25.06 37.79 -46.73
CA THR A 600 -25.29 39.14 -47.29
C THR A 600 -24.08 39.74 -48.01
N LEU A 601 -22.89 39.14 -47.85
CA LEU A 601 -21.62 39.68 -48.37
C LEU A 601 -21.01 38.87 -49.53
N ARG A 602 -21.58 37.74 -49.94
CA ARG A 602 -21.17 36.97 -51.14
C ARG A 602 -21.72 37.57 -52.44
N GLY A 603 -21.43 38.84 -52.64
CA GLY A 603 -21.75 39.62 -53.82
C GLY A 603 -20.71 40.70 -54.13
N ALA A 604 -19.42 40.48 -53.86
CA ALA A 604 -18.31 41.25 -54.44
C ALA A 604 -16.94 40.66 -54.04
N GLN A 605 -15.94 40.91 -54.88
CA GLN A 605 -14.61 40.28 -54.93
C GLN A 605 -13.62 40.66 -53.80
N ALA A 606 -12.71 39.70 -53.56
CA ALA A 606 -11.26 39.79 -53.29
C ALA A 606 -10.74 40.49 -52.02
N GLY A 607 -9.86 39.77 -51.30
CA GLY A 607 -8.70 40.35 -50.59
C GLY A 607 -8.49 39.93 -49.12
N SER A 608 -7.61 38.93 -48.92
CA SER A 608 -6.52 38.87 -47.91
C SER A 608 -6.71 39.33 -46.45
N MET A 609 -6.25 38.45 -45.54
CA MET A 609 -5.80 38.65 -44.14
C MET A 609 -6.85 38.65 -43.01
N TYR A 610 -7.10 37.48 -42.40
CA TYR A 610 -6.65 37.09 -41.05
C TYR A 610 -7.12 35.64 -40.78
N GLY A 611 -6.18 34.77 -40.38
CA GLY A 611 -6.31 33.31 -40.46
C GLY A 611 -7.24 32.65 -39.43
N ASP A 612 -8.02 31.71 -39.94
CA ASP A 612 -8.89 30.77 -39.25
C ASP A 612 -8.12 29.76 -38.36
N GLN A 613 -8.75 29.37 -37.24
CA GLN A 613 -8.43 28.10 -36.59
C GLN A 613 -8.99 26.94 -37.43
N PRO A 614 -8.22 25.87 -37.72
CA PRO A 614 -8.65 24.84 -38.64
C PRO A 614 -9.62 23.84 -37.98
N THR A 615 -10.91 24.00 -38.29
CA THR A 615 -11.93 22.96 -38.14
C THR A 615 -11.80 21.93 -39.26
N SER A 616 -10.91 20.95 -39.09
CA SER A 616 -10.85 19.72 -39.88
C SER A 616 -9.76 18.79 -39.32
N GLN A 617 -9.98 18.15 -38.18
CA GLN A 617 -9.06 17.12 -37.69
C GLN A 617 -9.55 15.73 -38.12
N SER A 618 -8.75 15.03 -38.93
CA SER A 618 -8.95 13.60 -39.20
C SER A 618 -8.71 12.80 -37.91
N PRO A 619 -9.59 11.82 -37.57
CA PRO A 619 -9.49 11.00 -36.37
C PRO A 619 -8.14 10.27 -36.26
N SER A 620 -7.73 9.89 -35.04
CA SER A 620 -6.47 9.18 -34.81
C SER A 620 -6.38 7.90 -35.67
N SER A 621 -7.52 7.20 -35.85
CA SER A 621 -7.63 5.96 -36.63
C SER A 621 -7.34 6.12 -38.12
N GLN A 622 -7.25 7.35 -38.64
CA GLN A 622 -6.88 7.68 -40.02
C GLN A 622 -5.49 8.31 -40.14
N ALA A 623 -4.82 8.58 -39.02
CA ALA A 623 -3.58 9.32 -39.00
C ALA A 623 -2.35 8.43 -39.26
N THR A 624 -1.37 8.99 -39.97
CA THR A 624 -0.05 8.41 -40.19
C THR A 624 0.94 9.04 -39.22
N ILE A 625 1.54 8.23 -38.35
CA ILE A 625 2.43 8.70 -37.30
C ILE A 625 3.87 8.32 -37.62
N TYR A 626 4.77 9.29 -37.57
CA TYR A 626 6.19 9.09 -37.77
C TYR A 626 6.90 8.83 -36.43
N LEU A 627 7.64 7.72 -36.35
CA LEU A 627 8.51 7.36 -35.23
C LEU A 627 9.96 7.45 -35.71
N PRO A 628 10.66 8.58 -35.45
CA PRO A 628 12.05 8.74 -35.88
C PRO A 628 13.02 7.75 -35.23
N THR A 629 12.66 7.25 -34.05
CA THR A 629 13.43 6.28 -33.26
C THR A 629 12.48 5.26 -32.62
N PRO A 630 12.92 4.02 -32.37
CA PRO A 630 12.08 3.00 -31.73
C PRO A 630 11.53 3.44 -30.37
N PHE A 631 10.26 3.13 -30.13
CA PHE A 631 9.56 3.24 -28.84
C PHE A 631 9.61 1.89 -28.11
N HIS A 632 9.13 1.85 -26.86
CA HIS A 632 8.95 0.59 -26.15
C HIS A 632 8.00 -0.32 -26.94
N SER A 633 8.33 -1.60 -27.09
CA SER A 633 7.61 -2.55 -27.97
C SER A 633 6.11 -2.67 -27.68
N GLN A 634 5.74 -2.65 -26.40
CA GLN A 634 4.33 -2.64 -25.99
C GLN A 634 3.61 -1.35 -26.36
N ALA A 635 4.28 -0.20 -26.27
CA ALA A 635 3.71 1.10 -26.67
C ALA A 635 3.60 1.23 -28.18
N GLU A 636 4.55 0.70 -28.96
CA GLU A 636 4.40 0.58 -30.41
C GLU A 636 3.21 -0.31 -30.78
N SER A 637 3.04 -1.44 -30.06
CA SER A 637 1.89 -2.33 -30.24
C SER A 637 0.55 -1.65 -29.93
N ALA A 638 0.52 -0.76 -28.93
CA ALA A 638 -0.64 0.05 -28.60
C ALA A 638 -0.90 1.14 -29.66
N ALA A 639 0.15 1.86 -30.09
CA ALA A 639 0.08 2.87 -31.13
C ALA A 639 -0.40 2.28 -32.47
N ALA A 640 0.06 1.07 -32.83
CA ALA A 640 -0.36 0.37 -34.05
C ALA A 640 -1.84 0.00 -34.06
N LYS A 641 -2.46 -0.14 -32.88
CA LYS A 641 -3.92 -0.35 -32.75
C LYS A 641 -4.71 0.96 -32.80
N ARG A 642 -4.05 2.10 -32.53
CA ARG A 642 -4.69 3.42 -32.34
C ARG A 642 -4.62 4.31 -33.59
N PHE A 643 -3.60 4.12 -34.41
CA PHE A 643 -3.34 4.91 -35.62
C PHE A 643 -3.44 4.06 -36.89
N HIS A 644 -3.71 4.70 -38.04
CA HIS A 644 -3.81 4.00 -39.31
C HIS A 644 -2.48 3.36 -39.72
N ARG A 645 -1.39 4.11 -39.56
CA ARG A 645 -0.05 3.70 -39.99
C ARG A 645 1.00 4.28 -39.07
N LEU A 646 1.96 3.45 -38.65
CA LEU A 646 3.21 3.88 -38.05
C LEU A 646 4.32 3.80 -39.10
N ILE A 647 5.08 4.88 -39.27
CA ILE A 647 6.26 4.93 -40.14
C ILE A 647 7.51 4.84 -39.27
N ARG A 648 8.36 3.85 -39.54
CA ARG A 648 9.63 3.54 -38.86
C ARG A 648 10.74 3.51 -39.93
N PRO A 649 11.66 4.48 -39.99
CA PRO A 649 12.65 4.59 -41.06
C PRO A 649 13.45 3.31 -41.29
N ASP A 650 13.95 2.72 -40.19
CA ASP A 650 14.81 1.55 -40.24
C ASP A 650 14.09 0.28 -40.70
N GLN A 651 12.78 0.18 -40.44
CA GLN A 651 11.98 -1.01 -40.77
C GLN A 651 11.25 -0.87 -42.10
N ASP A 652 10.82 0.34 -42.45
CA ASP A 652 10.01 0.60 -43.64
C ASP A 652 10.86 1.04 -44.84
N GLY A 653 12.18 1.25 -44.66
CA GLY A 653 13.11 1.60 -45.74
C GLY A 653 12.84 2.95 -46.39
N LEU A 654 12.25 3.88 -45.63
CA LEU A 654 11.90 5.23 -46.10
C LEU A 654 12.91 6.25 -45.61
N ASP A 655 13.34 7.16 -46.50
CA ASP A 655 14.15 8.29 -46.09
C ASP A 655 13.36 9.28 -45.21
N ARG A 656 14.09 10.10 -44.45
CA ARG A 656 13.52 11.05 -43.49
C ARG A 656 12.57 12.06 -44.16
N GLU A 657 12.91 12.53 -45.35
CA GLU A 657 12.11 13.52 -46.08
C GLU A 657 10.75 12.95 -46.47
N THR A 658 10.73 11.70 -46.95
CA THR A 658 9.52 10.95 -47.26
C THR A 658 8.68 10.70 -46.01
N CYS A 659 9.30 10.33 -44.89
CA CYS A 659 8.60 10.15 -43.61
C CYS A 659 7.89 11.44 -43.16
N LEU A 660 8.60 12.57 -43.21
CA LEU A 660 8.08 13.88 -42.82
C LEU A 660 6.93 14.33 -43.72
N ALA A 661 7.05 14.15 -45.04
CA ALA A 661 6.02 14.55 -46.01
C ALA A 661 4.68 13.81 -45.82
N LEU A 662 4.71 12.57 -45.30
CA LEU A 662 3.53 11.72 -45.15
C LEU A 662 2.85 11.83 -43.78
N CYS A 663 3.54 12.32 -42.74
CA CYS A 663 3.09 12.20 -41.36
C CYS A 663 2.09 13.29 -40.92
N ASP A 664 1.09 12.87 -40.15
CA ASP A 664 0.13 13.77 -39.49
C ASP A 664 0.56 14.10 -38.04
N GLY A 665 1.41 13.25 -37.46
CA GLY A 665 1.96 13.42 -36.11
C GLY A 665 3.33 12.73 -35.95
N ILE A 666 4.13 13.22 -35.01
CA ILE A 666 5.44 12.64 -34.65
C ILE A 666 5.39 12.17 -33.20
N LEU A 667 5.79 10.91 -32.97
CA LEU A 667 6.11 10.39 -31.64
C LEU A 667 7.64 10.42 -31.46
N LEU A 668 8.13 11.35 -30.62
CA LEU A 668 9.56 11.59 -30.46
C LEU A 668 10.05 11.05 -29.11
N ARG A 669 11.01 10.11 -29.13
CA ARG A 669 11.73 9.65 -27.91
C ARG A 669 13.11 10.26 -27.84
N VAL A 670 13.94 10.03 -28.87
CA VAL A 670 15.29 10.59 -29.01
C VAL A 670 15.41 11.24 -30.38
N GLY A 671 16.25 12.27 -30.50
CA GLY A 671 16.57 12.92 -31.77
C GLY A 671 16.13 14.37 -31.86
N ARG A 672 16.57 15.02 -32.94
CA ARG A 672 16.33 16.44 -33.24
C ARG A 672 15.26 16.59 -34.31
N ILE A 673 14.37 17.56 -34.13
CA ILE A 673 13.39 18.04 -35.12
C ILE A 673 13.71 19.52 -35.37
N SER A 674 14.37 19.81 -36.48
CA SER A 674 14.78 21.15 -36.89
C SER A 674 13.65 21.92 -37.58
N GLY A 675 13.78 23.25 -37.71
CA GLY A 675 12.87 24.05 -38.53
C GLY A 675 12.75 23.55 -39.98
N ARG A 676 13.85 23.04 -40.57
CA ARG A 676 13.83 22.40 -41.90
C ARG A 676 12.93 21.16 -41.93
N ASP A 677 12.98 20.33 -40.88
CA ASP A 677 12.14 19.13 -40.79
C ASP A 677 10.66 19.52 -40.71
N ILE A 678 10.35 20.54 -39.89
CA ILE A 678 9.01 21.11 -39.75
C ILE A 678 8.51 21.68 -41.09
N ASP A 679 9.37 22.35 -41.85
CA ASP A 679 9.03 22.89 -43.17
C ASP A 679 8.70 21.82 -44.20
N GLN A 680 9.37 20.66 -44.14
CA GLN A 680 9.11 19.53 -45.02
C GLN A 680 7.83 18.78 -44.64
N ALA A 681 7.44 18.79 -43.36
CA ALA A 681 6.30 18.05 -42.85
C ALA A 681 4.95 18.75 -43.09
N LYS A 682 4.51 18.81 -44.37
CA LYS A 682 3.32 19.60 -44.80
C LYS A 682 2.00 19.20 -44.15
N ARG A 683 1.90 17.99 -43.60
CA ARG A 683 0.70 17.44 -42.96
C ARG A 683 0.80 17.41 -41.43
N LEU A 684 1.93 17.79 -40.86
CA LEU A 684 2.22 17.63 -39.45
C LEU A 684 1.33 18.55 -38.61
N ARG A 685 0.63 17.95 -37.64
CA ARG A 685 -0.27 18.66 -36.72
C ARG A 685 0.23 18.67 -35.27
N ILE A 686 0.96 17.64 -34.86
CA ILE A 686 1.43 17.46 -33.48
C ILE A 686 2.76 16.72 -33.40
N ILE A 687 3.63 17.15 -32.50
CA ILE A 687 4.83 16.45 -32.06
C ILE A 687 4.65 16.10 -30.57
N SER A 688 4.50 14.82 -30.26
CA SER A 688 4.35 14.33 -28.89
C SER A 688 5.68 13.70 -28.43
N ARG A 689 6.31 14.34 -27.43
CA ARG A 689 7.61 13.92 -26.92
C ARG A 689 7.49 13.08 -25.66
N ASN A 690 8.11 11.90 -25.69
CA ASN A 690 8.40 11.13 -24.49
C ASN A 690 9.55 11.83 -23.72
N GLY A 691 9.25 12.34 -22.53
CA GLY A 691 10.19 13.01 -21.63
C GLY A 691 9.88 14.50 -21.41
N THR A 692 10.66 15.13 -20.53
CA THR A 692 10.47 16.51 -20.04
C THR A 692 11.03 17.60 -20.96
N GLY A 693 12.25 17.42 -21.47
CA GLY A 693 12.94 18.46 -22.26
C GLY A 693 12.36 18.64 -23.64
N CYS A 694 12.46 19.84 -24.22
CA CYS A 694 12.04 20.12 -25.60
C CYS A 694 13.16 20.76 -26.44
N ASP A 695 14.39 20.80 -25.91
CA ASP A 695 15.56 21.49 -26.47
C ASP A 695 16.04 20.95 -27.83
N THR A 696 15.60 19.75 -28.22
CA THR A 696 15.89 19.15 -29.53
C THR A 696 14.81 19.43 -30.57
N ILE A 697 13.75 20.17 -30.23
CA ILE A 697 12.67 20.58 -31.13
C ILE A 697 12.79 22.08 -31.39
N ASP A 698 12.71 22.49 -32.65
CA ASP A 698 12.62 23.89 -33.05
C ASP A 698 11.21 24.44 -32.72
N LEU A 699 11.05 24.90 -31.48
CA LEU A 699 9.77 25.35 -30.94
C LEU A 699 9.24 26.61 -31.63
N ASP A 700 10.14 27.50 -32.09
CA ASP A 700 9.76 28.73 -32.78
C ASP A 700 9.14 28.39 -34.15
N SER A 701 9.80 27.52 -34.92
CA SER A 701 9.27 27.04 -36.20
C SER A 701 7.95 26.30 -36.03
N ALA A 702 7.83 25.46 -34.98
CA ALA A 702 6.59 24.73 -34.69
C ALA A 702 5.43 25.69 -34.39
N LYS A 703 5.69 26.72 -33.57
CA LYS A 703 4.71 27.75 -33.22
C LYS A 703 4.27 28.57 -34.43
N GLU A 704 5.20 29.02 -35.26
CA GLU A 704 4.90 29.78 -36.49
C GLU A 704 4.03 28.99 -37.47
N LYS A 705 4.20 27.66 -37.52
CA LYS A 705 3.45 26.75 -38.39
C LYS A 705 2.16 26.22 -37.77
N GLY A 706 1.85 26.59 -36.53
CA GLY A 706 0.66 26.11 -35.80
C GLY A 706 0.72 24.63 -35.42
N ILE A 707 1.93 24.06 -35.33
CA ILE A 707 2.15 22.66 -34.94
C ILE A 707 2.20 22.57 -33.42
N VAL A 708 1.36 21.72 -32.85
CA VAL A 708 1.31 21.52 -31.39
C VAL A 708 2.50 20.70 -30.94
N VAL A 709 3.20 21.13 -29.89
CA VAL A 709 4.25 20.33 -29.26
C VAL A 709 3.83 19.98 -27.84
N THR A 710 3.96 18.71 -27.45
CA THR A 710 3.67 18.23 -26.09
C THR A 710 4.84 17.46 -25.51
N ASN A 711 4.87 17.35 -24.19
CA ASN A 711 5.87 16.59 -23.45
C ASN A 711 5.23 15.76 -22.32
N VAL A 712 6.03 14.91 -21.66
CA VAL A 712 5.58 14.07 -20.53
C VAL A 712 6.42 14.41 -19.30
N PRO A 713 6.02 15.42 -18.49
CA PRO A 713 6.84 15.89 -17.37
C PRO A 713 6.80 14.96 -16.14
N GLY A 714 7.87 14.99 -15.35
CA GLY A 714 7.94 14.41 -13.99
C GLY A 714 8.01 12.88 -13.88
N GLY A 715 7.66 12.14 -14.93
CA GLY A 715 7.60 10.67 -14.90
C GLY A 715 8.93 9.97 -14.66
N ASN A 716 10.04 10.56 -15.09
CA ASN A 716 11.37 9.94 -15.04
C ASN A 716 12.28 10.45 -13.90
N ALA A 717 11.80 11.37 -13.06
CA ALA A 717 12.64 12.03 -12.07
C ALA A 717 13.27 11.05 -11.05
N LYS A 718 12.52 10.02 -10.63
CA LYS A 718 13.01 8.96 -9.73
C LYS A 718 14.08 8.10 -10.38
N ALA A 719 13.88 7.66 -11.63
CA ALA A 719 14.86 6.88 -12.38
C ALA A 719 16.19 7.65 -12.56
N VAL A 720 16.11 8.95 -12.87
CA VAL A 720 17.32 9.78 -12.99
C VAL A 720 18.02 9.92 -11.64
N ALA A 721 17.27 10.06 -10.54
CA ALA A 721 17.84 10.13 -9.19
C ALA A 721 18.53 8.82 -8.78
N GLU A 722 17.95 7.66 -9.11
CA GLU A 722 18.56 6.34 -8.90
C GLU A 722 19.87 6.20 -9.67
N LEU A 723 19.91 6.60 -10.95
CA LEU A 723 21.14 6.59 -11.73
C LEU A 723 22.18 7.58 -11.18
N THR A 724 21.74 8.76 -10.75
CA THR A 724 22.60 9.77 -10.14
C THR A 724 23.32 9.20 -8.91
N LEU A 725 22.57 8.57 -7.98
CA LEU A 725 23.16 7.89 -6.82
C LEU A 725 24.09 6.75 -7.23
N THR A 726 23.73 5.98 -8.26
CA THR A 726 24.55 4.89 -8.80
C THR A 726 25.90 5.40 -9.30
N LEU A 727 25.92 6.52 -10.04
CA LEU A 727 27.16 7.16 -10.51
C LEU A 727 28.00 7.69 -9.33
N MET A 728 27.35 8.31 -8.33
CA MET A 728 28.03 8.77 -7.11
C MET A 728 28.71 7.61 -6.36
N LEU A 729 28.02 6.48 -6.18
CA LEU A 729 28.57 5.31 -5.52
C LEU A 729 29.67 4.64 -6.35
N SER A 730 29.48 4.54 -7.67
CA SER A 730 30.45 3.93 -8.58
C SER A 730 31.78 4.67 -8.56
N LEU A 731 31.74 6.00 -8.61
CA LEU A 731 32.93 6.85 -8.53
C LEU A 731 33.49 6.90 -7.11
N GLY A 732 32.63 7.09 -6.11
CA GLY A 732 33.01 7.15 -4.69
C GLY A 732 33.62 5.85 -4.15
N ARG A 733 33.45 4.73 -4.88
CA ARG A 733 34.06 3.42 -4.60
C ARG A 733 35.05 2.94 -5.66
N ARG A 734 35.32 3.76 -6.69
CA ARG A 734 36.19 3.43 -7.84
C ARG A 734 35.83 2.10 -8.51
N LEU A 735 34.53 1.78 -8.55
CA LEU A 735 34.02 0.46 -8.88
C LEU A 735 34.47 -0.02 -10.27
N LEU A 736 34.25 0.81 -11.29
CA LEU A 736 34.57 0.44 -12.68
C LEU A 736 36.08 0.44 -12.97
N GLU A 737 36.83 1.38 -12.37
CA GLU A 737 38.29 1.41 -12.47
C GLU A 737 38.89 0.10 -11.91
N LEU A 738 38.45 -0.32 -10.72
CA LEU A 738 38.99 -1.50 -10.05
C LEU A 738 38.54 -2.81 -10.73
N ASP A 739 37.29 -2.89 -11.20
CA ASP A 739 36.84 -4.05 -11.99
C ASP A 739 37.67 -4.20 -13.27
N HIS A 740 37.91 -3.11 -14.00
CA HIS A 740 38.74 -3.13 -15.21
C HIS A 740 40.17 -3.60 -14.92
N ARG A 741 40.82 -3.02 -13.90
CA ARG A 741 42.20 -3.35 -13.54
C ARG A 741 42.34 -4.83 -13.12
N ILE A 742 41.45 -5.34 -12.28
CA ILE A 742 41.45 -6.76 -11.90
C ILE A 742 41.21 -7.68 -13.11
N ARG A 743 40.24 -7.36 -13.99
CA ARG A 743 39.99 -8.15 -15.20
C ARG A 743 41.13 -8.09 -16.21
N SER A 744 41.91 -7.02 -16.21
CA SER A 744 43.13 -6.90 -17.02
C SER A 744 44.32 -7.72 -16.50
N GLY A 745 44.16 -8.40 -15.36
CA GLY A 745 45.19 -9.23 -14.74
C GLY A 745 46.10 -8.49 -13.76
N GLU A 746 45.76 -7.24 -13.40
CA GLU A 746 46.52 -6.50 -12.42
C GLU A 746 46.31 -7.06 -11.00
N ILE A 747 47.39 -7.22 -10.23
CA ILE A 747 47.33 -7.60 -8.83
C ILE A 747 47.32 -6.32 -7.98
N ILE A 748 46.22 -6.08 -7.27
CA ILE A 748 45.99 -4.86 -6.51
C ILE A 748 45.92 -5.18 -5.02
N ARG A 749 46.65 -4.43 -4.19
CA ARG A 749 46.48 -4.46 -2.73
C ARG A 749 45.40 -3.48 -2.33
N THR A 750 44.47 -3.89 -1.47
CA THR A 750 43.34 -3.06 -1.04
C THR A 750 43.75 -1.69 -0.51
N ILE A 751 44.89 -1.61 0.18
CA ILE A 751 45.40 -0.35 0.75
C ILE A 751 45.78 0.71 -0.30
N ASP A 752 46.15 0.28 -1.51
CA ASP A 752 46.58 1.18 -2.60
C ASP A 752 45.38 1.79 -3.36
N VAL A 753 44.16 1.32 -3.07
CA VAL A 753 42.95 1.67 -3.82
C VAL A 753 41.79 2.17 -2.96
N LEU A 754 42.10 2.68 -1.78
CA LEU A 754 41.11 3.30 -0.91
C LEU A 754 40.39 4.46 -1.63
N SER A 755 39.11 4.61 -1.30
CA SER A 755 38.26 5.68 -1.80
C SER A 755 37.45 6.27 -0.64
N PRO A 756 37.07 7.56 -0.70
CA PRO A 756 36.43 8.23 0.43
C PRO A 756 35.00 7.75 0.74
N GLY A 757 34.36 7.01 -0.17
CA GLY A 757 32.95 6.64 -0.06
C GLY A 757 32.00 7.84 -0.12
N LEU A 758 30.69 7.56 -0.06
CA LEU A 758 29.63 8.58 -0.07
C LEU A 758 29.14 8.97 1.33
N TYR A 759 29.28 8.08 2.32
CA TYR A 759 28.74 8.29 3.66
C TYR A 759 29.35 9.54 4.33
N GLY A 760 28.49 10.41 4.86
CA GLY A 760 28.90 11.65 5.55
C GLY A 760 29.50 12.74 4.65
N LYS A 761 29.47 12.59 3.32
CA LYS A 761 30.07 13.57 2.39
C LYS A 761 29.20 14.80 2.17
N THR A 762 29.82 15.89 1.74
CA THR A 762 29.10 17.09 1.30
C THR A 762 28.74 16.97 -0.17
N VAL A 763 27.45 16.96 -0.49
CA VAL A 763 26.94 16.90 -1.87
C VAL A 763 26.34 18.24 -2.26
N GLY A 764 26.84 18.81 -3.36
CA GLY A 764 26.32 20.01 -3.99
C GLY A 764 25.32 19.66 -5.08
N LEU A 765 24.13 20.25 -5.03
CA LEU A 765 23.11 20.13 -6.08
C LEU A 765 22.95 21.47 -6.80
N VAL A 766 23.07 21.45 -8.13
CA VAL A 766 22.80 22.62 -8.98
C VAL A 766 21.39 22.49 -9.57
N GLY A 767 20.46 23.30 -9.06
CA GLY A 767 19.03 23.25 -9.38
C GLY A 767 18.19 22.54 -8.31
N MET A 768 16.93 22.97 -8.17
CA MET A 768 15.95 22.46 -7.20
C MET A 768 14.67 21.90 -7.84
N GLY A 769 14.83 21.19 -8.96
CA GLY A 769 13.73 20.49 -9.65
C GLY A 769 13.40 19.12 -9.05
N ASP A 770 12.49 18.38 -9.70
CA ASP A 770 12.00 17.07 -9.21
C ASP A 770 13.11 16.03 -9.13
N THR A 771 14.01 15.98 -10.11
CA THR A 771 15.18 15.09 -10.06
C THR A 771 16.09 15.42 -8.89
N ALA A 772 16.42 16.70 -8.69
CA ALA A 772 17.28 17.13 -7.59
C ALA A 772 16.65 16.80 -6.22
N TYR A 773 15.33 16.92 -6.10
CA TYR A 773 14.58 16.56 -4.91
C TYR A 773 14.69 15.06 -4.60
N HIS A 774 14.45 14.21 -5.60
CA HIS A 774 14.55 12.75 -5.41
C HIS A 774 15.99 12.32 -5.15
N THR A 775 16.99 12.92 -5.81
CA THR A 775 18.41 12.70 -5.51
C THR A 775 18.72 13.08 -4.07
N ALA A 776 18.30 14.28 -3.62
CA ALA A 776 18.50 14.73 -2.25
C ALA A 776 17.88 13.78 -1.23
N ARG A 777 16.66 13.29 -1.48
CA ARG A 777 15.97 12.34 -0.61
C ARG A 777 16.72 11.01 -0.48
N LEU A 778 17.30 10.51 -1.57
CA LEU A 778 18.11 9.28 -1.56
C LEU A 778 19.45 9.46 -0.84
N LEU A 779 19.95 10.68 -0.70
CA LEU A 779 21.21 10.99 -0.02
C LEU A 779 21.05 11.14 1.51
N VAL A 780 19.85 11.38 2.01
CA VAL A 780 19.59 11.56 3.47
C VAL A 780 20.05 10.33 4.28
N PRO A 781 19.73 9.07 3.91
CA PRO A 781 20.18 7.89 4.67
C PRO A 781 21.70 7.68 4.67
N PHE A 782 22.44 8.28 3.73
CA PHE A 782 23.90 8.25 3.71
C PHE A 782 24.55 9.28 4.64
N GLY A 783 23.73 10.06 5.38
CA GLY A 783 24.22 11.12 6.27
C GLY A 783 24.91 12.27 5.53
N CYS A 784 24.63 12.45 4.24
CA CYS A 784 25.26 13.48 3.43
C CYS A 784 24.83 14.89 3.86
N ARG A 785 25.77 15.85 3.85
CA ARG A 785 25.47 17.28 3.99
C ARG A 785 25.07 17.85 2.62
N LEU A 786 23.87 18.38 2.49
CA LEU A 786 23.37 18.91 1.22
C LEU A 786 23.57 20.42 1.11
N LEU A 787 24.29 20.84 0.08
CA LEU A 787 24.39 22.25 -0.35
C LEU A 787 23.69 22.42 -1.69
N VAL A 788 22.99 23.53 -1.89
CA VAL A 788 22.15 23.71 -3.09
C VAL A 788 22.34 25.10 -3.67
N TYR A 789 22.67 25.15 -4.96
CA TYR A 789 22.70 26.39 -5.75
C TYR A 789 21.53 26.38 -6.74
N SER A 790 20.56 27.28 -6.57
CA SER A 790 19.39 27.40 -7.45
C SER A 790 18.83 28.81 -7.41
N PRO A 791 19.40 29.77 -8.17
CA PRO A 791 19.05 31.19 -8.06
C PRO A 791 17.61 31.52 -8.49
N THR A 792 16.97 30.64 -9.26
CA THR A 792 15.62 30.86 -9.79
C THR A 792 14.51 30.21 -8.95
N SER A 793 14.86 29.39 -7.96
CA SER A 793 13.88 28.69 -7.13
C SER A 793 13.51 29.53 -5.91
N PRO A 794 12.22 29.60 -5.51
CA PRO A 794 11.81 30.34 -4.32
C PRO A 794 12.45 29.75 -3.07
N ASP A 795 12.72 30.57 -2.04
CA ASP A 795 13.37 30.13 -0.80
C ASP A 795 12.63 28.99 -0.09
N SER A 796 11.30 28.99 -0.18
CA SER A 796 10.43 27.96 0.38
C SER A 796 10.53 26.57 -0.29
N ARG A 797 11.24 26.44 -1.42
CA ARG A 797 11.38 25.18 -2.16
C ARG A 797 12.04 24.12 -1.28
N TRP A 798 11.39 22.96 -1.14
CA TRP A 798 11.77 21.84 -0.26
C TRP A 798 11.76 22.12 1.25
N GLN A 799 11.36 23.32 1.67
CA GLN A 799 11.21 23.66 3.09
C GLN A 799 9.82 23.30 3.61
N ASN A 800 8.80 23.44 2.76
CA ASN A 800 7.41 23.12 3.08
C ASN A 800 6.97 21.81 2.41
N VAL A 801 6.13 21.05 3.11
CA VAL A 801 5.46 19.89 2.54
C VAL A 801 4.39 20.37 1.55
N GLU A 802 4.59 20.07 0.28
CA GLU A 802 3.62 20.36 -0.80
C GLU A 802 3.35 19.07 -1.60
N PRO A 803 2.20 18.93 -2.30
CA PRO A 803 1.86 17.69 -3.01
C PRO A 803 2.95 17.19 -3.97
N ARG A 804 3.76 18.10 -4.52
CA ARG A 804 4.90 17.79 -5.40
C ARG A 804 6.16 17.35 -4.64
N TYR A 805 6.38 17.86 -3.42
CA TYR A 805 7.52 17.54 -2.55
C TYR A 805 7.01 17.19 -1.14
N PRO A 806 6.60 15.93 -0.93
CA PRO A 806 5.91 15.52 0.30
C PRO A 806 6.83 15.39 1.53
N THR A 807 8.13 15.61 1.39
CA THR A 807 9.13 15.43 2.44
C THR A 807 10.05 16.65 2.46
N THR A 808 10.21 17.28 3.62
CA THR A 808 11.19 18.35 3.79
C THR A 808 12.60 17.77 3.67
N ILE A 809 13.45 18.43 2.87
CA ILE A 809 14.86 18.06 2.72
C ILE A 809 15.69 19.08 3.49
N HIS A 810 16.43 18.63 4.51
CA HIS A 810 17.42 19.48 5.18
C HIS A 810 18.58 19.77 4.23
N HIS A 811 18.73 21.03 3.84
CA HIS A 811 19.78 21.51 2.96
C HIS A 811 20.15 22.96 3.28
N SER A 812 21.33 23.38 2.88
CA SER A 812 21.74 24.80 2.93
C SER A 812 21.82 25.35 1.51
N ARG A 813 21.23 26.52 1.29
CA ARG A 813 21.34 27.22 0.01
C ARG A 813 22.59 28.09 0.01
N VAL A 814 23.22 28.21 -1.16
CA VAL A 814 24.36 29.10 -1.39
C VAL A 814 24.01 30.13 -2.46
N ASP A 815 24.57 31.32 -2.34
CA ASP A 815 24.21 32.47 -3.17
C ASP A 815 24.96 32.50 -4.51
N SER A 816 26.15 31.86 -4.57
CA SER A 816 26.95 31.75 -5.78
C SER A 816 27.38 30.31 -6.07
N LEU A 817 27.69 30.05 -7.34
CA LEU A 817 28.25 28.76 -7.74
C LEU A 817 29.63 28.56 -7.13
N GLU A 818 30.46 29.61 -7.08
CA GLU A 818 31.79 29.59 -6.49
C GLU A 818 31.78 29.17 -5.01
N ASP A 819 30.81 29.65 -4.22
CA ASP A 819 30.66 29.26 -2.82
C ASP A 819 30.35 27.76 -2.65
N LEU A 820 29.67 27.16 -3.64
CA LEU A 820 29.36 25.73 -3.65
C LEU A 820 30.63 24.89 -3.89
N LEU A 821 31.39 25.26 -4.93
CA LEU A 821 32.41 24.40 -5.54
C LEU A 821 33.55 24.03 -4.57
N GLY A 822 33.99 24.97 -3.74
CA GLY A 822 35.06 24.72 -2.77
C GLY A 822 34.68 23.81 -1.59
N GLN A 823 33.38 23.60 -1.35
CA GLN A 823 32.88 22.90 -0.17
C GLN A 823 32.51 21.43 -0.43
N VAL A 824 32.21 21.09 -1.68
CA VAL A 824 31.56 19.81 -2.02
C VAL A 824 32.58 18.72 -2.32
N ASP A 825 32.23 17.49 -1.94
CA ASP A 825 32.94 16.27 -2.32
C ASP A 825 32.31 15.64 -3.57
N VAL A 826 31.04 15.92 -3.81
CA VAL A 826 30.28 15.50 -4.99
C VAL A 826 29.48 16.69 -5.50
N LEU A 827 29.61 17.05 -6.78
CA LEU A 827 28.77 18.05 -7.43
C LEU A 827 27.83 17.37 -8.42
N SER A 828 26.52 17.58 -8.31
CA SER A 828 25.52 16.99 -9.20
C SER A 828 24.67 18.06 -9.89
N LEU A 829 24.58 17.98 -11.22
CA LEU A 829 23.86 18.94 -12.06
C LEU A 829 22.41 18.49 -12.32
N HIS A 830 21.45 19.37 -12.06
CA HIS A 830 20.01 19.10 -12.16
C HIS A 830 19.19 20.29 -12.70
N CYS A 831 19.81 21.21 -13.44
CA CYS A 831 19.14 22.37 -14.03
C CYS A 831 19.08 22.27 -15.57
N PRO A 832 18.14 22.96 -16.25
CA PRO A 832 18.06 22.94 -17.70
C PRO A 832 19.27 23.62 -18.37
N LEU A 833 19.54 23.24 -19.62
CA LEU A 833 20.50 23.95 -20.46
C LEU A 833 19.87 25.23 -21.01
N THR A 834 20.47 26.36 -20.67
CA THR A 834 20.06 27.71 -21.06
C THR A 834 21.31 28.49 -21.49
N ALA A 835 21.15 29.72 -21.98
CA ALA A 835 22.30 30.59 -22.24
C ALA A 835 23.14 30.84 -20.98
N ALA A 836 22.52 30.88 -19.79
CA ALA A 836 23.19 31.14 -18.51
C ALA A 836 23.86 29.89 -17.90
N THR A 837 23.41 28.68 -18.26
CA THR A 837 23.94 27.41 -17.73
C THR A 837 24.83 26.68 -18.72
N ARG A 838 24.99 27.22 -19.94
CA ARG A 838 25.92 26.71 -20.95
C ARG A 838 27.36 26.96 -20.49
N ASN A 839 28.16 25.91 -20.48
CA ASN A 839 29.56 25.92 -20.03
C ASN A 839 29.73 26.60 -18.65
N MET A 840 28.76 26.41 -17.76
CA MET A 840 28.82 26.98 -16.41
C MET A 840 29.93 26.38 -15.55
N LEU A 841 30.44 25.20 -15.92
CA LEU A 841 31.66 24.62 -15.37
C LEU A 841 32.77 24.65 -16.43
N GLY A 842 33.57 25.72 -16.41
CA GLY A 842 34.76 25.87 -17.25
C GLY A 842 36.06 25.72 -16.45
N PRO A 843 37.23 26.07 -17.03
CA PRO A 843 38.54 25.92 -16.38
C PRO A 843 38.64 26.59 -15.01
N LYS A 844 38.05 27.78 -14.86
CA LYS A 844 38.03 28.52 -13.58
C LYS A 844 37.25 27.77 -12.53
N GLU A 845 36.02 27.38 -12.82
CA GLU A 845 35.11 26.73 -11.86
C GLU A 845 35.64 25.36 -11.45
N LEU A 846 36.12 24.57 -12.41
CA LEU A 846 36.73 23.27 -12.14
C LEU A 846 37.98 23.40 -11.25
N SER A 847 38.72 24.51 -11.32
CA SER A 847 39.89 24.76 -10.46
C SER A 847 39.55 25.10 -9.00
N LEU A 848 38.30 25.48 -8.72
CA LEU A 848 37.83 25.79 -7.35
C LEU A 848 37.43 24.53 -6.57
N MET A 849 37.23 23.41 -7.26
CA MET A 849 36.81 22.15 -6.64
C MET A 849 37.98 21.44 -5.95
N LYS A 850 37.66 20.59 -4.97
CA LYS A 850 38.65 19.74 -4.31
C LYS A 850 39.22 18.73 -5.31
N SER A 851 40.50 18.41 -5.19
CA SER A 851 41.13 17.32 -5.98
C SER A 851 40.48 15.95 -5.76
N THR A 852 39.82 15.76 -4.62
CA THR A 852 39.08 14.54 -4.29
C THR A 852 37.63 14.55 -4.76
N ALA A 853 37.15 15.66 -5.34
CA ALA A 853 35.75 15.79 -5.69
C ALA A 853 35.41 15.06 -7.00
N VAL A 854 34.16 14.64 -7.12
CA VAL A 854 33.60 14.05 -8.35
C VAL A 854 32.43 14.88 -8.87
N ILE A 855 32.25 14.90 -10.20
CA ILE A 855 31.17 15.62 -10.86
C ILE A 855 30.20 14.63 -11.49
N ILE A 856 28.91 14.83 -11.29
CA ILE A 856 27.83 14.02 -11.86
C ILE A 856 26.97 14.92 -12.76
N ASN A 857 26.83 14.54 -14.03
CA ASN A 857 25.92 15.20 -14.96
C ASN A 857 24.94 14.19 -15.55
N THR A 858 23.70 14.25 -15.06
CA THR A 858 22.54 13.53 -15.60
C THR A 858 21.45 14.51 -16.08
N ALA A 859 21.82 15.79 -16.25
CA ALA A 859 20.90 16.85 -16.66
C ALA A 859 20.96 17.06 -18.17
N ARG A 860 21.93 17.81 -18.67
CA ARG A 860 22.12 18.07 -20.11
C ARG A 860 23.60 18.22 -20.46
N GLY A 861 23.95 17.82 -21.69
CA GLY A 861 25.26 18.11 -22.28
C GLY A 861 25.48 19.62 -22.48
N GLY A 862 26.74 20.04 -22.59
CA GLY A 862 27.11 21.45 -22.78
C GLY A 862 26.94 22.34 -21.54
N MET A 863 26.68 21.76 -20.37
CA MET A 863 26.76 22.48 -19.08
C MET A 863 28.19 22.53 -18.54
N ILE A 864 29.00 21.55 -18.90
CA ILE A 864 30.42 21.43 -18.57
C ILE A 864 31.19 21.62 -19.86
N GLU A 865 32.25 22.41 -19.84
CA GLU A 865 33.20 22.46 -20.94
C GLU A 865 34.04 21.17 -20.93
N GLU A 866 33.74 20.23 -21.85
CA GLU A 866 34.31 18.87 -21.81
C GLU A 866 35.83 18.83 -21.93
N ASN A 867 36.44 19.74 -22.72
CA ASN A 867 37.90 19.86 -22.81
C ASN A 867 38.52 20.29 -21.48
N ALA A 868 37.90 21.24 -20.77
CA ALA A 868 38.37 21.68 -19.46
C ALA A 868 38.23 20.55 -18.42
N LEU A 869 37.18 19.74 -18.52
CA LEU A 869 36.99 18.56 -17.68
C LEU A 869 38.08 17.52 -17.91
N VAL A 870 38.41 17.21 -19.18
CA VAL A 870 39.52 16.32 -19.57
C VAL A 870 40.83 16.78 -18.92
N GLU A 871 41.18 18.06 -19.06
CA GLU A 871 42.40 18.62 -18.50
C GLU A 871 42.42 18.57 -16.96
N ALA A 872 41.29 18.82 -16.30
CA ALA A 872 41.19 18.75 -14.85
C ALA A 872 41.38 17.32 -14.32
N LEU A 873 40.77 16.33 -14.99
CA LEU A 873 40.88 14.92 -14.65
C LEU A 873 42.31 14.39 -14.89
N GLN A 874 42.92 14.69 -16.04
CA GLN A 874 44.29 14.29 -16.34
C GLN A 874 45.31 14.90 -15.38
N ALA A 875 45.08 16.15 -14.96
CA ALA A 875 45.94 16.83 -13.99
C ALA A 875 45.70 16.38 -12.53
N GLY A 876 44.77 15.46 -12.27
CA GLY A 876 44.42 15.03 -10.90
C GLY A 876 43.77 16.13 -10.04
N ARG A 877 43.20 17.16 -10.68
CA ARG A 877 42.45 18.24 -10.02
C ARG A 877 41.00 17.83 -9.69
N LEU A 878 40.56 16.69 -10.22
CA LEU A 878 39.29 16.05 -9.88
C LEU A 878 39.50 14.54 -9.79
N ALA A 879 38.77 13.90 -8.89
CA ALA A 879 38.88 12.45 -8.69
C ALA A 879 38.18 11.66 -9.80
N GLY A 880 37.11 12.20 -10.38
CA GLY A 880 36.37 11.53 -11.45
C GLY A 880 35.10 12.25 -11.90
N ALA A 881 34.47 11.74 -12.95
CA ALA A 881 33.23 12.28 -13.49
C ALA A 881 32.25 11.18 -13.93
N GLY A 882 30.96 11.38 -13.66
CA GLY A 882 29.88 10.49 -14.08
C GLY A 882 28.97 11.24 -15.04
N LEU A 883 28.98 10.85 -16.31
CA LEU A 883 28.33 11.55 -17.41
C LEU A 883 27.31 10.63 -18.07
N ASP A 884 26.04 10.99 -17.93
CA ASP A 884 24.96 10.38 -18.72
C ASP A 884 24.66 11.18 -19.99
N VAL A 885 25.15 12.42 -20.08
CA VAL A 885 24.84 13.36 -21.17
C VAL A 885 26.12 14.04 -21.67
N PHE A 886 26.16 14.34 -22.97
CA PHE A 886 27.34 14.88 -23.66
C PHE A 886 26.96 16.06 -24.57
N GLU A 887 27.91 16.95 -24.86
CA GLU A 887 27.70 18.07 -25.78
C GLU A 887 27.28 17.60 -27.17
N VAL A 888 27.88 16.50 -27.64
CA VAL A 888 27.55 15.83 -28.90
C VAL A 888 26.93 14.47 -28.63
N GLU A 889 25.63 14.34 -28.88
CA GLU A 889 24.89 13.09 -28.75
C GLU A 889 24.45 12.53 -30.12
N PRO A 890 24.43 11.19 -30.30
CA PRO A 890 24.76 10.15 -29.32
C PRO A 890 26.26 10.04 -29.03
N ALA A 891 26.61 9.83 -27.77
CA ALA A 891 27.98 9.67 -27.32
C ALA A 891 28.55 8.31 -27.73
N HIS A 892 29.65 8.30 -28.48
CA HIS A 892 30.35 7.08 -28.92
C HIS A 892 31.78 7.43 -29.35
N GLY A 893 32.74 6.54 -29.07
CA GLY A 893 34.12 6.61 -29.58
C GLY A 893 34.68 8.03 -29.75
N GLN A 894 34.67 8.51 -31.00
CA GLN A 894 35.19 9.83 -31.38
C GLN A 894 34.46 11.01 -30.73
N THR A 895 33.13 10.95 -30.56
CA THR A 895 32.36 12.08 -29.99
C THR A 895 32.60 12.27 -28.49
N MET A 896 33.09 11.24 -27.79
CA MET A 896 33.51 11.35 -26.39
C MET A 896 34.97 11.80 -26.22
N GLY A 897 35.75 11.82 -27.31
CA GLY A 897 37.17 12.17 -27.27
C GLY A 897 37.96 11.37 -26.21
N GLU A 898 38.75 12.09 -25.41
CA GLU A 898 39.59 11.49 -24.36
C GLU A 898 38.78 11.01 -23.14
N LEU A 899 37.59 11.56 -22.88
CA LEU A 899 36.75 11.13 -21.75
C LEU A 899 36.43 9.63 -21.84
N GLY A 900 36.18 9.13 -23.05
CA GLY A 900 35.89 7.71 -23.30
C GLY A 900 37.05 6.74 -23.02
N LYS A 901 38.25 7.25 -22.72
CA LYS A 901 39.45 6.44 -22.42
C LYS A 901 39.84 6.48 -20.95
N MET A 902 39.22 7.34 -20.14
CA MET A 902 39.61 7.58 -18.75
C MET A 902 38.90 6.62 -17.79
N LEU A 903 39.65 5.85 -16.99
CA LEU A 903 39.07 4.90 -16.04
C LEU A 903 38.37 5.55 -14.83
N ASN A 904 38.67 6.82 -14.56
CA ASN A 904 37.99 7.63 -13.54
C ASN A 904 36.78 8.40 -14.11
N VAL A 905 36.33 8.06 -15.31
CA VAL A 905 35.12 8.59 -15.92
C VAL A 905 34.14 7.45 -16.18
N VAL A 906 32.87 7.65 -15.79
CA VAL A 906 31.77 6.74 -16.10
C VAL A 906 30.88 7.39 -17.15
N CYS A 907 30.83 6.82 -18.35
CA CYS A 907 30.05 7.32 -19.48
C CYS A 907 28.83 6.44 -19.71
N LEU A 908 27.65 7.05 -19.84
CA LEU A 908 26.38 6.37 -20.14
C LEU A 908 25.68 7.03 -21.33
N PRO A 909 24.82 6.29 -22.07
CA PRO A 909 24.28 6.74 -23.34
C PRO A 909 22.96 7.54 -23.19
N HIS A 910 22.89 8.47 -22.24
CA HIS A 910 21.68 9.24 -21.92
C HIS A 910 20.50 8.35 -21.52
N VAL A 911 20.74 7.48 -20.55
CA VAL A 911 19.81 6.44 -20.09
C VAL A 911 19.18 6.76 -18.73
N GLY A 912 19.57 7.85 -18.06
CA GLY A 912 19.09 8.16 -16.72
C GLY A 912 17.58 8.26 -16.58
N GLY A 913 16.89 8.69 -17.64
CA GLY A 913 15.43 8.74 -17.66
C GLY A 913 14.74 7.43 -18.05
N SER A 914 15.47 6.34 -18.32
CA SER A 914 14.98 5.20 -19.09
C SER A 914 15.20 3.85 -18.38
N THR A 915 14.29 3.49 -17.48
CA THR A 915 14.03 2.10 -17.08
C THR A 915 12.92 1.50 -17.93
N ASP A 916 12.77 0.18 -17.93
CA ASP A 916 11.72 -0.51 -18.73
C ASP A 916 10.32 0.03 -18.43
N SER A 917 9.93 0.05 -17.16
CA SER A 917 8.62 0.53 -16.69
C SER A 917 8.40 2.02 -16.94
N VAL A 918 9.40 2.87 -16.66
CA VAL A 918 9.30 4.33 -16.86
C VAL A 918 9.23 4.66 -18.35
N THR A 919 10.00 3.96 -19.18
CA THR A 919 9.99 4.17 -20.63
C THR A 919 8.66 3.71 -21.22
N LEU A 920 8.13 2.56 -20.81
CA LEU A 920 6.82 2.09 -21.22
C LEU A 920 5.74 3.11 -20.88
N ASP A 921 5.66 3.54 -19.63
CA ASP A 921 4.64 4.50 -19.18
C ASP A 921 4.77 5.86 -19.90
N GLY A 922 5.98 6.40 -20.05
CA GLY A 922 6.21 7.64 -20.80
C GLY A 922 5.84 7.52 -22.28
N CYS A 923 6.16 6.39 -22.91
CA CYS A 923 5.77 6.08 -24.29
C CYS A 923 4.25 5.95 -24.44
N MET A 924 3.56 5.26 -23.52
CA MET A 924 2.10 5.12 -23.54
C MET A 924 1.41 6.48 -23.40
N ARG A 925 1.86 7.31 -22.44
CA ARG A 925 1.33 8.67 -22.26
C ARG A 925 1.53 9.55 -23.49
N ALA A 926 2.69 9.46 -24.15
CA ALA A 926 2.93 10.20 -25.39
C ALA A 926 2.00 9.75 -26.53
N VAL A 927 1.71 8.44 -26.63
CA VAL A 927 0.74 7.86 -27.58
C VAL A 927 -0.66 8.38 -27.30
N ASP A 928 -1.10 8.37 -26.04
CA ASP A 928 -2.44 8.81 -25.63
C ASP A 928 -2.64 10.31 -25.89
N ILE A 929 -1.68 11.16 -25.50
CA ILE A 929 -1.72 12.60 -25.75
C ILE A 929 -1.85 12.90 -27.25
N LEU A 930 -1.08 12.18 -28.08
CA LEU A 930 -1.15 12.36 -29.52
C LEU A 930 -2.52 11.93 -30.07
N ALA A 931 -3.03 10.77 -29.64
CA ALA A 931 -4.32 10.25 -30.09
C ALA A 931 -5.49 11.16 -29.67
N ASP A 932 -5.50 11.62 -28.43
CA ASP A 932 -6.56 12.48 -27.91
C ASP A 932 -6.60 13.85 -28.60
N TYR A 933 -5.43 14.41 -28.93
CA TYR A 933 -5.37 15.62 -29.75
C TYR A 933 -5.97 15.38 -31.14
N LEU A 934 -5.62 14.28 -31.81
CA LEU A 934 -6.12 13.96 -33.14
C LEU A 934 -7.63 13.62 -33.15
N ASP A 935 -8.15 13.09 -32.05
CA ASP A 935 -9.57 12.80 -31.84
C ASP A 935 -10.38 14.03 -31.39
N GLY A 936 -9.76 15.20 -31.25
CA GLY A 936 -10.42 16.44 -30.85
C GLY A 936 -10.81 16.52 -29.36
N LYS A 937 -10.22 15.68 -28.50
CA LYS A 937 -10.52 15.62 -27.06
C LYS A 937 -9.74 16.63 -26.21
N GLY A 938 -8.95 17.50 -26.85
CA GLY A 938 -8.04 18.44 -26.19
C GLY A 938 -6.62 17.88 -26.04
N VAL A 939 -5.68 18.72 -25.61
CA VAL A 939 -4.26 18.37 -25.51
C VAL A 939 -3.70 18.71 -24.13
N MET A 940 -3.06 17.74 -23.49
CA MET A 940 -2.38 17.91 -22.21
C MET A 940 -0.90 18.24 -22.43
N ASN A 941 -0.29 18.94 -21.48
CA ASN A 941 1.14 19.28 -21.46
C ASN A 941 1.63 19.97 -22.75
N ARG A 942 0.82 20.90 -23.28
CA ARG A 942 1.18 21.70 -24.45
C ARG A 942 2.32 22.66 -24.13
N VAL A 943 3.33 22.65 -24.98
CA VAL A 943 4.54 23.50 -24.92
C VAL A 943 4.41 24.70 -25.84
N VAL A 944 3.95 24.50 -27.09
CA VAL A 944 3.58 25.55 -28.06
C VAL A 944 2.29 25.22 -28.79
#